data_AF-A0A6N4AEW1-F1
#
_entry.id   AF-A0A6N4AEW1-F1
#
_cell.length_a   1.000
_cell.length_b   1.000
_cell.length_c   1.000
_cell.angle_alpha   90.00
_cell.angle_beta   90.00
_cell.angle_gamma   90.00
#
_symmetry.space_group_name_H-M   'P 1'
#
loop_
_entity.id
_entity.type
_entity.pdbx_description
1 polymer ?
#
loop_
_entity_poly.entity_id
_entity_poly.type
_entity_poly.pdbx_seq_one_letter_code
_entity_poly.pdbx_strand_id
1 'polypeptide(L)'
;MLASLKHRKTIHSGLFIFVILLQVLIFSLWYNQNTNENELAGSFQKASRQSLIMSYSGEVTKNYFDAEDSFMEYLYSYDRSALHKYRNSLSLMTSYLDSLNRILNKDEKTLPNIQSKKEKEKKIIVLRKELDSLIKYRVDPVSESNPELFALKPYNHKKVMKSISYDTIRSSEGVEKKGFFKRIGNAIAGKYDVEKEEFRYYMTMTFGAVEKTGTPEEQMANIFNSTRQYYEKEFGRLRNTYSNLREIDRELMVINKKILKNSQDIILLYDKSVQESNKQQFEKALENLKNKRSLIATLMIVMSICTGLLLLYSIFAYHFEKKLAAAKIEAEKNVEFKNRIIGMLSHEMRSPLSIISNLTNKLISTKMDGAQNDMAKSLNFTSNSLHITVNQILDFFKNENGKLQLYNSKTVLKNEITSIVESLKSLADAKKIELVSRVDDSLQNEVWADSGKIHQLFYNMIGNAIKFTSKGNITVDCRFTEVKDKFKLDVKIKDTGAGIPKEDLDKIFDKYYQSKFHKDQASFGAGLGLSLCKEIIELYDGEIRVESEPGTGTEISFHLFLEKSDSSQETNQARLIRNYGNSGIRVAVIDDDRIITSLLKKLLSDINFEMIGFNSDIAAKEYLQKENVNIILTDLQIANASGIDLIKDIKSIPNHNATVPIIAITGDTYMNSIELSSIQADELLIKPINKEELYSKLLKVLSK
;
A
#
# COMPACT_ATOMS: atom_id res chain seq x y z
N MET A 1 9.34 -20.83 -10.62
CA MET A 1 9.17 -19.35 -10.70
C MET A 1 8.04 -18.90 -11.65
N LEU A 2 7.50 -19.75 -12.53
CA LEU A 2 6.42 -19.42 -13.48
C LEU A 2 4.99 -19.35 -12.90
N ALA A 3 4.78 -19.83 -11.66
CA ALA A 3 3.45 -19.85 -11.03
C ALA A 3 2.95 -18.48 -10.53
N SER A 4 3.80 -17.45 -10.47
CA SER A 4 3.43 -16.13 -9.93
C SER A 4 2.77 -15.18 -10.95
N LEU A 5 2.76 -15.53 -12.25
CA LEU A 5 2.19 -14.68 -13.29
C LEU A 5 0.66 -14.79 -13.39
N LYS A 6 0.09 -15.97 -13.11
CA LYS A 6 -1.35 -16.23 -13.32
C LYS A 6 -2.26 -15.44 -12.38
N HIS A 7 -1.76 -14.99 -11.24
CA HIS A 7 -2.52 -14.19 -10.26
C HIS A 7 -2.16 -12.71 -10.26
N ARG A 8 -1.17 -12.28 -11.05
CA ARG A 8 -0.74 -10.88 -11.07
C ARG A 8 -1.81 -9.97 -11.69
N LYS A 9 -2.51 -10.46 -12.72
CA LYS A 9 -3.61 -9.74 -13.38
C LYS A 9 -4.81 -9.57 -12.44
N THR A 10 -5.18 -10.61 -11.69
CA THR A 10 -6.27 -10.55 -10.70
C THR A 10 -5.90 -9.65 -9.51
N ILE A 11 -4.64 -9.66 -9.07
CA ILE A 11 -4.14 -8.75 -8.03
C ILE A 11 -4.21 -7.29 -8.51
N HIS A 12 -3.75 -6.99 -9.73
CA HIS A 12 -3.83 -5.63 -10.28
C HIS A 12 -5.27 -5.16 -10.49
N SER A 13 -6.15 -6.02 -11.02
CA SER A 13 -7.57 -5.70 -11.16
C SER A 13 -8.26 -5.51 -9.80
N GLY A 14 -7.95 -6.33 -8.80
CA GLY A 14 -8.47 -6.19 -7.45
C GLY A 14 -8.02 -4.89 -6.78
N LEU A 15 -6.75 -4.53 -6.94
CA LEU A 15 -6.19 -3.29 -6.40
C LEU A 15 -6.81 -2.07 -7.09
N PHE A 16 -7.09 -2.14 -8.39
CA PHE A 16 -7.79 -1.09 -9.12
C PHE A 16 -9.24 -0.89 -8.64
N ILE A 17 -10.00 -1.97 -8.47
CA ILE A 17 -11.37 -1.93 -7.94
C ILE A 17 -11.38 -1.36 -6.51
N PHE A 18 -10.43 -1.77 -5.68
CA PHE A 18 -10.30 -1.26 -4.32
C PHE A 18 -10.08 0.26 -4.28
N VAL A 19 -9.22 0.79 -5.15
CA VAL A 19 -8.96 2.23 -5.18
C VAL A 19 -10.17 3.02 -5.69
N ILE A 20 -10.93 2.51 -6.67
CA ILE A 20 -12.19 3.12 -7.10
C ILE A 20 -13.21 3.15 -5.96
N LEU A 21 -13.37 2.03 -5.23
CA LEU A 21 -14.26 1.97 -4.07
C LEU A 21 -13.88 2.98 -3.00
N LEU A 22 -12.57 3.16 -2.75
CA LEU A 22 -12.08 4.17 -1.81
C LEU A 22 -12.43 5.60 -2.26
N GLN A 23 -12.31 5.90 -3.56
CA GLN A 23 -12.69 7.20 -4.11
C GLN A 23 -14.20 7.46 -3.97
N VAL A 24 -15.05 6.46 -4.25
CA VAL A 24 -16.50 6.57 -4.07
C VAL A 24 -16.85 6.79 -2.60
N LEU A 25 -16.19 6.09 -1.68
CA LEU A 25 -16.36 6.29 -0.24
C LEU A 25 -16.00 7.71 0.19
N ILE A 26 -14.85 8.23 -0.25
CA ILE A 26 -14.42 9.59 0.09
C ILE A 26 -15.39 10.63 -0.50
N PHE A 27 -15.86 10.43 -1.72
CA PHE A 27 -16.86 11.31 -2.32
C PHE A 27 -18.20 11.26 -1.58
N SER A 28 -18.64 10.07 -1.16
CA SER A 28 -19.84 9.91 -0.34
C SER A 28 -19.71 10.60 1.03
N LEU A 29 -18.55 10.49 1.68
CA LEU A 29 -18.25 11.21 2.92
C LEU A 29 -18.27 12.72 2.72
N TRP A 30 -17.66 13.22 1.64
CA TRP A 30 -17.69 14.63 1.26
C TRP A 30 -19.13 15.12 1.03
N TYR A 31 -19.92 14.36 0.27
CA TYR A 31 -21.31 14.68 -0.02
C TYR A 31 -22.18 14.71 1.26
N ASN A 32 -22.08 13.66 2.09
CA ASN A 32 -22.82 13.55 3.34
C ASN A 32 -22.44 14.69 4.32
N GLN A 33 -21.16 15.05 4.37
CA GLN A 33 -20.72 16.16 5.20
C GLN A 33 -21.26 17.50 4.70
N ASN A 34 -21.26 17.73 3.38
CA ASN A 34 -21.82 18.94 2.79
C ASN A 34 -23.34 19.03 2.99
N THR A 35 -24.06 17.90 3.04
CA THR A 35 -25.50 17.89 3.37
C THR A 35 -25.76 18.11 4.87
N ASN A 36 -24.98 17.49 5.77
CA ASN A 36 -25.11 17.68 7.22
C ASN A 36 -24.76 19.11 7.67
N GLU A 37 -23.90 19.83 6.94
CA GLU A 37 -23.60 21.24 7.23
C GLU A 37 -24.82 22.16 7.07
N ASN A 38 -25.68 21.89 6.08
CA ASN A 38 -26.93 22.62 5.92
C ASN A 38 -27.89 22.37 7.09
N GLU A 39 -27.87 21.17 7.69
CA GLU A 39 -28.61 20.86 8.92
C GLU A 39 -27.93 21.43 10.18
N LEU A 40 -26.59 21.56 10.19
CA LEU A 40 -25.85 22.11 11.33
C LEU A 40 -26.08 23.61 11.51
N ALA A 41 -26.21 24.34 10.40
CA ALA A 41 -26.68 25.72 10.40
C ALA A 41 -28.07 25.85 11.04
N GLY A 42 -28.95 24.86 10.82
CA GLY A 42 -30.27 24.77 11.46
C GLY A 42 -30.24 24.35 12.93
N SER A 43 -29.25 23.56 13.37
CA SER A 43 -29.13 23.13 14.78
C SER A 43 -28.45 24.14 15.70
N PHE A 44 -27.69 25.11 15.16
CA PHE A 44 -27.33 26.32 15.91
C PHE A 44 -28.57 27.11 16.38
N GLN A 45 -29.68 27.01 15.65
CA GLN A 45 -30.97 27.58 16.04
C GLN A 45 -31.68 26.78 17.15
N LYS A 46 -31.22 25.56 17.48
CA LYS A 46 -31.61 24.82 18.69
C LYS A 46 -30.82 25.26 19.93
N ALA A 47 -30.46 26.54 19.92
CA ALA A 47 -30.39 27.55 20.96
C ALA A 47 -31.28 27.38 22.20
N SER A 48 -31.37 26.21 22.87
CA SER A 48 -32.19 26.10 24.10
C SER A 48 -31.70 27.01 25.23
N ARG A 49 -30.38 27.20 25.36
CA ARG A 49 -29.77 28.13 26.32
C ARG A 49 -29.88 29.58 25.85
N GLN A 50 -29.68 29.84 24.56
CA GLN A 50 -29.72 31.18 23.95
C GLN A 50 -31.14 31.76 23.88
N SER A 51 -32.14 30.94 23.60
CA SER A 51 -33.55 31.34 23.62
C SER A 51 -34.00 31.67 25.05
N LEU A 52 -33.52 30.93 26.06
CA LEU A 52 -33.74 31.27 27.48
C LEU A 52 -33.13 32.61 27.85
N ILE A 53 -31.89 32.86 27.40
CA ILE A 53 -31.16 34.11 27.60
C ILE A 53 -31.92 35.30 26.98
N MET A 54 -32.40 35.17 25.74
CA MET A 54 -33.22 36.18 25.07
C MET A 54 -34.58 36.37 25.73
N SER A 55 -35.25 35.28 26.12
CA SER A 55 -36.54 35.32 26.79
C SER A 55 -36.46 36.04 28.13
N TYR A 56 -35.48 35.69 28.96
CA TYR A 56 -35.29 36.37 30.24
C TYR A 56 -34.82 37.81 30.08
N SER A 57 -33.98 38.15 29.09
CA SER A 57 -33.62 39.56 28.79
C SER A 57 -34.84 40.38 28.38
N GLY A 58 -35.72 39.79 27.56
CA GLY A 58 -37.01 40.38 27.17
C GLY A 58 -37.94 40.61 28.37
N GLU A 59 -38.06 39.61 29.26
CA GLU A 59 -38.86 39.74 30.47
C GLU A 59 -38.31 40.80 31.45
N VAL A 60 -36.99 40.94 31.58
CA VAL A 60 -36.38 42.03 32.36
C VAL A 60 -36.74 43.39 31.77
N THR A 61 -36.68 43.53 30.45
CA THR A 61 -37.00 44.78 29.74
C THR A 61 -38.48 45.13 29.87
N LYS A 62 -39.37 44.15 29.77
CA LYS A 62 -40.80 44.33 29.97
C LYS A 62 -41.11 44.83 31.39
N ASN A 63 -40.61 44.11 32.41
CA ASN A 63 -40.85 44.47 33.80
C ASN A 63 -40.21 45.81 34.20
N TYR A 64 -39.15 46.26 33.49
CA TYR A 64 -38.62 47.61 33.62
C TYR A 64 -39.67 48.67 33.23
N PHE A 65 -40.28 48.54 32.05
CA PHE A 65 -41.27 49.49 31.57
C PHE A 65 -42.54 49.43 32.43
N ASP A 66 -43.00 48.22 32.78
CA ASP A 66 -44.15 48.05 33.67
C ASP A 66 -43.91 48.69 35.05
N ALA A 67 -42.68 48.65 35.57
CA ALA A 67 -42.31 49.31 36.82
C ALA A 67 -42.28 50.85 36.66
N GLU A 68 -41.72 51.36 35.57
CA GLU A 68 -41.71 52.80 35.28
C GLU A 68 -43.13 53.36 35.19
N ASP A 69 -44.00 52.71 34.41
CA ASP A 69 -45.40 53.10 34.23
C ASP A 69 -46.18 53.04 35.54
N SER A 70 -46.07 51.93 36.28
CA SER A 70 -46.77 51.76 37.56
C SER A 70 -46.30 52.75 38.63
N PHE A 71 -45.02 53.14 38.61
CA PHE A 71 -44.48 54.15 39.53
C PHE A 71 -45.00 55.55 39.19
N MET A 72 -45.06 55.90 37.91
CA MET A 72 -45.61 57.18 37.47
C MET A 72 -47.13 57.25 37.75
N GLU A 73 -47.86 56.15 37.53
CA GLU A 73 -49.27 56.01 37.91
C GLU A 73 -49.46 56.22 39.42
N TYR A 74 -48.59 55.65 40.26
CA TYR A 74 -48.60 55.88 41.71
C TYR A 74 -48.31 57.33 42.08
N LEU A 75 -47.32 58.00 41.48
CA LEU A 75 -47.02 59.40 41.77
C LEU A 75 -48.15 60.36 41.35
N TYR A 76 -48.92 60.00 40.32
CA TYR A 76 -50.04 60.80 39.83
C TYR A 76 -51.32 60.57 40.66
N SER A 77 -51.68 59.31 40.90
CA SER A 77 -52.97 58.92 41.49
C SER A 77 -52.90 58.64 42.99
N TYR A 78 -51.71 58.38 43.54
CA TYR A 78 -51.49 57.82 44.88
C TYR A 78 -52.26 56.51 45.14
N ASP A 79 -52.63 55.77 44.09
CA ASP A 79 -53.30 54.48 44.21
C ASP A 79 -52.36 53.40 44.77
N ARG A 80 -52.82 52.69 45.81
CA ARG A 80 -52.10 51.56 46.39
C ARG A 80 -51.99 50.39 45.42
N SER A 81 -52.93 50.21 44.50
CA SER A 81 -52.84 49.15 43.51
C SER A 81 -51.71 49.41 42.50
N ALA A 82 -51.53 50.66 42.05
CA ALA A 82 -50.37 51.07 41.25
C ALA A 82 -49.04 50.84 41.98
N LEU A 83 -48.97 51.15 43.29
CA LEU A 83 -47.79 50.86 44.12
C LEU A 83 -47.50 49.34 44.22
N HIS A 84 -48.54 48.52 44.32
CA HIS A 84 -48.40 47.07 44.35
C HIS A 84 -47.89 46.53 43.00
N LYS A 85 -48.44 47.02 41.88
CA LYS A 85 -47.95 46.67 40.53
C LYS A 85 -46.48 47.02 40.37
N TYR A 86 -46.08 48.22 40.78
CA TYR A 86 -44.68 48.66 40.78
C TYR A 86 -43.75 47.70 41.54
N ARG A 87 -44.11 47.37 42.79
CA ARG A 87 -43.34 46.42 43.61
C ARG A 87 -43.24 45.04 42.98
N ASN A 88 -44.32 44.56 42.37
CA ASN A 88 -44.35 43.28 41.69
C ASN A 88 -43.41 43.28 40.48
N SER A 89 -43.50 44.29 39.62
CA SER A 89 -42.63 44.44 38.43
C SER A 89 -41.15 44.50 38.82
N LEU A 90 -40.79 45.26 39.87
CA LEU A 90 -39.43 45.27 40.40
C LEU A 90 -38.97 43.90 40.93
N SER A 91 -39.86 43.14 41.58
CA SER A 91 -39.56 41.81 42.10
C SER A 91 -39.33 40.81 40.96
N LEU A 92 -40.22 40.79 39.96
CA LEU A 92 -40.09 39.96 38.77
C LEU A 92 -38.82 40.28 37.99
N MET A 93 -38.54 41.57 37.79
CA MET A 93 -37.30 42.03 37.18
C MET A 93 -36.07 41.49 37.89
N THR A 94 -36.04 41.56 39.23
CA THR A 94 -34.93 41.04 40.04
C THR A 94 -34.79 39.51 39.88
N SER A 95 -35.91 38.77 39.88
CA SER A 95 -35.92 37.31 39.71
C SER A 95 -35.40 36.87 38.34
N TYR A 96 -35.76 37.59 37.27
CA TYR A 96 -35.26 37.31 35.93
C TYR A 96 -33.77 37.67 35.80
N LEU A 97 -33.32 38.78 36.40
CA LEU A 97 -31.89 39.10 36.50
C LEU A 97 -31.08 38.01 37.24
N ASP A 98 -31.61 37.46 38.33
CA ASP A 98 -30.99 36.33 39.04
C ASP A 98 -30.95 35.07 38.18
N SER A 99 -32.00 34.80 37.41
CA SER A 99 -32.07 33.65 36.50
C SER A 99 -31.05 33.76 35.36
N LEU A 100 -30.94 34.95 34.76
CA LEU A 100 -29.89 35.31 33.80
C LEU A 100 -28.49 35.13 34.42
N ASN A 101 -28.31 35.53 35.67
CA ASN A 101 -27.05 35.39 36.38
C ASN A 101 -26.67 33.91 36.64
N ARG A 102 -27.63 33.07 37.03
CA ARG A 102 -27.42 31.62 37.22
C ARG A 102 -27.05 30.91 35.93
N ILE A 103 -27.66 31.28 34.80
CA ILE A 103 -27.31 30.70 33.49
C ILE A 103 -25.88 31.07 33.10
N LEU A 104 -25.42 32.28 33.42
CA LEU A 104 -24.07 32.74 33.06
C LEU A 104 -22.97 32.31 34.02
N ASN A 105 -23.22 32.22 35.33
CA ASN A 105 -22.19 31.92 36.34
C ASN A 105 -21.58 30.51 36.22
N LYS A 106 -22.13 29.59 35.40
CA LYS A 106 -21.45 28.32 35.09
C LYS A 106 -20.23 28.48 34.17
N ASP A 107 -20.10 29.61 33.49
CA ASP A 107 -19.00 29.94 32.59
C ASP A 107 -18.16 31.12 33.15
N GLU A 108 -17.64 30.96 34.37
CA GLU A 108 -16.90 31.99 35.15
C GLU A 108 -15.71 32.65 34.42
N LYS A 109 -15.24 32.07 33.30
CA LYS A 109 -14.02 32.50 32.60
C LYS A 109 -14.26 33.33 31.33
N THR A 110 -15.49 33.45 30.83
CA THR A 110 -15.72 33.97 29.45
C THR A 110 -16.37 35.33 29.35
N LEU A 111 -16.84 35.94 30.46
CA LEU A 111 -17.46 37.26 30.40
C LEU A 111 -16.53 38.37 30.93
N PRO A 112 -15.91 39.19 30.07
CA PRO A 112 -15.38 40.48 30.50
C PRO A 112 -16.56 41.31 31.02
N ASN A 113 -16.47 41.86 32.23
CA ASN A 113 -17.46 42.72 32.93
C ASN A 113 -18.31 42.08 34.07
N ILE A 114 -17.99 40.88 34.56
CA ILE A 114 -18.71 40.29 35.72
C ILE A 114 -18.62 41.18 36.98
N GLN A 115 -17.49 41.85 37.20
CA GLN A 115 -17.29 42.68 38.39
C GLN A 115 -18.14 43.96 38.38
N SER A 116 -18.22 44.66 37.25
CA SER A 116 -19.08 45.83 37.10
C SER A 116 -20.57 45.47 37.19
N LYS A 117 -20.94 44.27 36.74
CA LYS A 117 -22.29 43.70 36.92
C LYS A 117 -22.62 43.51 38.41
N LYS A 118 -21.78 42.79 39.16
CA LYS A 118 -21.98 42.52 40.60
C LYS A 118 -22.06 43.81 41.42
N GLU A 119 -21.31 44.84 41.04
CA GLU A 119 -21.37 46.15 41.70
C GLU A 119 -22.70 46.87 41.47
N LYS A 120 -23.23 46.86 40.24
CA LYS A 120 -24.53 47.48 39.91
C LYS A 120 -25.69 46.75 40.59
N GLU A 121 -25.65 45.42 40.66
CA GLU A 121 -26.65 44.61 41.40
C GLU A 121 -26.68 44.98 42.89
N LYS A 122 -25.52 45.07 43.54
CA LYS A 122 -25.41 45.52 44.95
C LYS A 122 -25.99 46.91 45.14
N LYS A 123 -25.75 47.84 44.21
CA LYS A 123 -26.30 49.20 44.25
C LYS A 123 -27.84 49.19 44.16
N ILE A 124 -28.42 48.36 43.28
CA ILE A 124 -29.88 48.22 43.16
C ILE A 124 -30.50 47.74 44.48
N ILE A 125 -29.89 46.75 45.14
CA ILE A 125 -30.39 46.22 46.43
C ILE A 125 -30.40 47.32 47.51
N VAL A 126 -29.32 48.11 47.58
CA VAL A 126 -29.22 49.23 48.55
C VAL A 126 -30.26 50.31 48.27
N LEU A 127 -30.35 50.76 47.01
CA LEU A 127 -31.32 51.78 46.59
C LEU A 127 -32.77 51.33 46.81
N ARG A 128 -33.08 50.05 46.61
CA ARG A 128 -34.42 49.50 46.85
C ARG A 128 -34.79 49.57 48.34
N LYS A 129 -33.86 49.27 49.24
CA LYS A 129 -34.10 49.40 50.69
C LYS A 129 -34.37 50.86 51.08
N GLU A 130 -33.62 51.79 50.49
CA GLU A 130 -33.81 53.23 50.69
C GLU A 130 -35.19 53.68 50.16
N LEU A 131 -35.56 53.22 48.96
CA LEU A 131 -36.86 53.49 48.36
C LEU A 131 -38.01 52.96 49.21
N ASP A 132 -37.94 51.70 49.67
CA ASP A 132 -38.98 51.10 50.52
C ASP A 132 -39.14 51.85 51.85
N SER A 133 -38.04 52.37 52.41
CA SER A 133 -38.07 53.23 53.60
C SER A 133 -38.81 54.56 53.34
N LEU A 134 -38.51 55.22 52.21
CA LEU A 134 -39.20 56.46 51.81
C LEU A 134 -40.67 56.23 51.47
N ILE A 135 -41.00 55.14 50.78
CA ILE A 135 -42.39 54.76 50.49
C ILE A 135 -43.16 54.56 51.79
N LYS A 136 -42.58 53.83 52.76
CA LYS A 136 -43.20 53.65 54.07
C LYS A 136 -43.45 54.98 54.76
N TYR A 137 -42.44 55.86 54.79
CA TYR A 137 -42.55 57.20 55.36
C TYR A 137 -43.55 58.11 54.62
N ARG A 138 -43.80 57.89 53.33
CA ARG A 138 -44.80 58.62 52.55
C ARG A 138 -46.22 58.07 52.72
N VAL A 139 -46.37 56.76 52.85
CA VAL A 139 -47.67 56.08 52.97
C VAL A 139 -48.24 56.18 54.39
N ASP A 140 -47.40 56.10 55.44
CA ASP A 140 -47.84 56.20 56.84
C ASP A 140 -48.51 57.54 57.25
N PRO A 141 -48.07 58.73 56.81
CA PRO A 141 -48.73 59.99 57.16
C PRO A 141 -50.03 60.24 56.39
N VAL A 142 -50.24 59.60 55.24
CA VAL A 142 -51.47 59.70 54.42
C VAL A 142 -52.45 58.57 54.71
N SER A 143 -52.00 57.53 55.42
CA SER A 143 -52.86 56.48 55.99
C SER A 143 -53.94 57.09 56.88
N GLU A 144 -55.14 56.48 56.90
CA GLU A 144 -56.34 56.85 57.68
C GLU A 144 -56.10 57.11 59.18
N SER A 145 -54.88 56.86 59.67
CA SER A 145 -54.41 57.02 61.04
C SER A 145 -54.10 58.47 61.48
N ASN A 146 -54.02 59.49 60.62
CA ASN A 146 -53.74 60.86 61.09
C ASN A 146 -54.38 62.02 60.28
N PRO A 147 -55.73 62.03 60.08
CA PRO A 147 -56.43 63.08 59.34
C PRO A 147 -56.25 64.50 59.94
N GLU A 148 -55.86 64.60 61.20
CA GLU A 148 -55.56 65.87 61.87
C GLU A 148 -54.37 66.63 61.25
N LEU A 149 -53.43 65.95 60.60
CA LEU A 149 -52.24 66.60 60.04
C LEU A 149 -52.60 67.56 58.90
N PHE A 150 -53.63 67.24 58.13
CA PHE A 150 -54.06 67.98 56.94
C PHE A 150 -55.30 68.85 57.16
N ALA A 151 -55.95 68.71 58.33
CA ALA A 151 -57.11 69.51 58.68
C ALA A 151 -56.72 70.93 59.11
N LEU A 152 -57.51 71.92 58.66
CA LEU A 152 -57.41 73.31 59.14
C LEU A 152 -58.12 73.43 60.50
N LYS A 153 -57.40 73.80 61.55
CA LYS A 153 -57.98 73.96 62.90
C LYS A 153 -58.66 75.33 63.02
N PRO A 154 -59.96 75.43 63.36
CA PRO A 154 -60.66 76.71 63.39
C PRO A 154 -60.20 77.62 64.55
N TYR A 155 -60.18 78.94 64.34
CA TYR A 155 -59.87 79.90 65.41
C TYR A 155 -60.96 79.89 66.49
N ASN A 156 -60.55 79.81 67.77
CA ASN A 156 -61.48 79.77 68.91
C ASN A 156 -62.01 81.17 69.26
N HIS A 157 -62.87 81.71 68.40
CA HIS A 157 -63.54 83.00 68.59
C HIS A 157 -64.38 83.04 69.88
N LYS A 158 -64.94 81.90 70.32
CA LYS A 158 -65.74 81.81 71.56
C LYS A 158 -64.94 82.21 72.79
N LYS A 159 -63.63 81.93 72.83
CA LYS A 159 -62.77 82.31 73.96
C LYS A 159 -62.61 83.83 74.06
N VAL A 160 -62.45 84.51 72.93
CA VAL A 160 -62.35 85.98 72.86
C VAL A 160 -63.69 86.63 73.24
N MET A 161 -64.81 86.13 72.67
CA MET A 161 -66.14 86.66 72.96
C MET A 161 -66.55 86.54 74.42
N LYS A 162 -66.05 85.52 75.14
CA LYS A 162 -66.30 85.35 76.58
C LYS A 162 -65.48 86.30 77.47
N SER A 163 -64.47 86.97 76.93
CA SER A 163 -63.55 87.84 77.68
C SER A 163 -63.87 89.33 77.62
N ILE A 164 -65.01 89.69 77.02
CA ILE A 164 -65.36 91.09 76.78
C ILE A 164 -65.79 91.76 78.09
N SER A 165 -65.10 92.83 78.47
CA SER A 165 -65.46 93.72 79.58
C SER A 165 -65.53 95.17 79.09
N TYR A 166 -66.44 95.98 79.64
CA TYR A 166 -66.69 97.36 79.22
C TYR A 166 -66.41 98.33 80.36
N ASP A 167 -65.75 99.45 80.04
CA ASP A 167 -65.56 100.57 80.96
C ASP A 167 -65.94 101.89 80.25
N THR A 168 -66.51 102.83 80.99
CA THR A 168 -67.02 104.10 80.44
C THR A 168 -66.40 105.26 81.19
N ILE A 169 -65.59 106.06 80.50
CA ILE A 169 -64.98 107.26 81.08
C ILE A 169 -65.83 108.46 80.67
N ARG A 170 -66.34 109.20 81.68
CA ARG A 170 -67.08 110.45 81.51
C ARG A 170 -66.12 111.62 81.69
N SER A 171 -65.99 112.47 80.67
CA SER A 171 -65.23 113.72 80.77
C SER A 171 -66.16 114.92 80.60
N SER A 172 -66.13 115.86 81.56
CA SER A 172 -66.86 117.14 81.50
C SER A 172 -65.87 118.30 81.46
N GLU A 173 -65.92 119.14 80.42
CA GLU A 173 -65.21 120.43 80.39
C GLU A 173 -66.00 121.46 81.22
N GLY A 174 -65.45 121.88 82.37
CA GLY A 174 -66.12 122.82 83.28
C GLY A 174 -66.09 124.27 82.79
N VAL A 175 -67.24 124.95 82.81
CA VAL A 175 -67.37 126.38 82.45
C VAL A 175 -67.17 127.29 83.68
N GLU A 176 -66.38 128.36 83.52
CA GLU A 176 -65.99 129.32 84.58
C GLU A 176 -67.19 130.07 85.22
N LYS A 177 -67.33 130.05 86.55
CA LYS A 177 -68.47 130.65 87.28
C LYS A 177 -68.47 132.19 87.24
N LYS A 178 -69.42 132.79 86.50
CA LYS A 178 -69.65 134.25 86.47
C LYS A 178 -70.53 134.73 87.64
N GLY A 179 -70.26 135.95 88.15
CA GLY A 179 -70.90 136.53 89.35
C GLY A 179 -72.43 136.69 89.31
N PHE A 180 -73.05 136.72 90.49
CA PHE A 180 -74.50 136.58 90.73
C PHE A 180 -75.41 137.42 89.83
N PHE A 181 -75.13 138.73 89.66
CA PHE A 181 -75.97 139.60 88.83
C PHE A 181 -75.92 139.23 87.33
N LYS A 182 -74.79 138.71 86.85
CA LYS A 182 -74.62 138.27 85.45
C LYS A 182 -75.40 136.99 85.16
N ARG A 183 -75.57 136.12 86.18
CA ARG A 183 -76.39 134.90 86.09
C ARG A 183 -77.88 135.23 86.02
N ILE A 184 -78.36 136.23 86.78
CA ILE A 184 -79.76 136.69 86.71
C ILE A 184 -80.04 137.34 85.35
N GLY A 185 -79.13 138.20 84.87
CA GLY A 185 -79.27 138.82 83.55
C GLY A 185 -79.38 137.81 82.40
N ASN A 186 -78.54 136.76 82.40
CA ASN A 186 -78.60 135.72 81.37
C ASN A 186 -79.87 134.84 81.45
N ALA A 187 -80.38 134.57 82.65
CA ALA A 187 -81.64 133.84 82.84
C ALA A 187 -82.85 134.63 82.30
N ILE A 188 -82.87 135.96 82.50
CA ILE A 188 -83.92 136.84 81.95
C ILE A 188 -83.78 136.97 80.42
N ALA A 189 -82.56 136.92 79.88
CA ALA A 189 -82.28 136.95 78.45
C ALA A 189 -82.42 135.59 77.74
N GLY A 190 -82.85 134.53 78.44
CA GLY A 190 -83.07 133.20 77.88
C GLY A 190 -81.82 132.45 77.39
N LYS A 191 -80.62 132.82 77.88
CA LYS A 191 -79.35 132.14 77.52
C LYS A 191 -78.90 131.20 78.64
N TYR A 192 -78.85 129.90 78.34
CA TYR A 192 -78.31 128.86 79.22
C TYR A 192 -77.00 128.31 78.65
N ASP A 193 -75.96 128.20 79.48
CA ASP A 193 -74.75 127.45 79.13
C ASP A 193 -75.03 125.97 79.41
N VAL A 194 -74.89 125.10 78.40
CA VAL A 194 -75.10 123.65 78.52
C VAL A 194 -73.74 122.93 78.50
N GLU A 195 -73.41 122.20 79.57
CA GLU A 195 -72.26 121.28 79.59
C GLU A 195 -72.49 120.16 78.57
N LYS A 196 -71.55 119.98 77.63
CA LYS A 196 -71.52 118.81 76.75
C LYS A 196 -70.77 117.69 77.45
N GLU A 197 -71.46 116.58 77.69
CA GLU A 197 -70.84 115.34 78.15
C GLU A 197 -70.52 114.45 76.96
N GLU A 198 -69.24 114.14 76.76
CA GLU A 198 -68.82 113.04 75.86
C GLU A 198 -68.61 111.77 76.69
N PHE A 199 -69.22 110.68 76.25
CA PHE A 199 -68.95 109.33 76.76
C PHE A 199 -68.01 108.62 75.80
N ARG A 200 -66.85 108.18 76.28
CA ARG A 200 -65.97 107.26 75.53
C ARG A 200 -66.06 105.87 76.13
N TYR A 201 -66.40 104.90 75.27
CA TYR A 201 -66.50 103.49 75.63
C TYR A 201 -65.17 102.80 75.36
N TYR A 202 -64.64 102.12 76.38
CA TYR A 202 -63.49 101.25 76.25
C TYR A 202 -63.91 99.81 76.49
N MET A 203 -63.35 98.91 75.68
CA MET A 203 -63.60 97.49 75.73
C MET A 203 -62.28 96.76 75.94
N THR A 204 -62.27 95.84 76.91
CA THR A 204 -61.16 94.94 77.17
C THR A 204 -61.50 93.57 76.60
N MET A 205 -60.59 92.99 75.81
CA MET A 205 -60.69 91.62 75.28
C MET A 205 -59.38 90.86 75.47
N THR A 206 -59.47 89.54 75.69
CA THR A 206 -58.32 88.64 75.79
C THR A 206 -58.08 87.92 74.46
N PHE A 207 -56.91 88.12 73.86
CA PHE A 207 -56.43 87.44 72.66
C PHE A 207 -55.34 86.42 73.03
N GLY A 208 -55.71 85.14 73.12
CA GLY A 208 -54.79 84.10 73.56
C GLY A 208 -54.49 84.19 75.06
N ALA A 209 -53.35 84.78 75.41
CA ALA A 209 -52.91 85.03 76.79
C ALA A 209 -52.71 86.53 77.09
N VAL A 210 -53.03 87.41 76.15
CA VAL A 210 -52.80 88.86 76.26
C VAL A 210 -54.14 89.57 76.36
N GLU A 211 -54.29 90.43 77.38
CA GLU A 211 -55.43 91.33 77.53
C GLU A 211 -55.13 92.68 76.88
N LYS A 212 -56.08 93.22 76.14
CA LYS A 212 -55.97 94.53 75.50
C LYS A 212 -57.21 95.35 75.79
N THR A 213 -57.04 96.60 76.19
CA THR A 213 -58.11 97.59 76.40
C THR A 213 -57.99 98.69 75.35
N GLY A 214 -59.11 99.11 74.74
CA GLY A 214 -59.14 100.08 73.64
C GLY A 214 -60.57 100.40 73.21
N THR A 215 -60.77 101.21 72.17
CA THR A 215 -62.12 101.48 71.64
C THR A 215 -62.72 100.23 70.99
N PRO A 216 -64.06 100.14 70.79
CA PRO A 216 -64.68 99.03 70.07
C PRO A 216 -64.08 98.79 68.68
N GLU A 217 -63.74 99.85 67.95
CA GLU A 217 -63.09 99.78 66.63
C GLU A 217 -61.69 99.16 66.73
N GLU A 218 -60.89 99.56 67.72
CA GLU A 218 -59.56 99.00 67.98
C GLU A 218 -59.64 97.52 68.38
N GLN A 219 -60.64 97.14 69.18
CA GLN A 219 -60.86 95.73 69.55
C GLN A 219 -61.29 94.89 68.35
N MET A 220 -62.16 95.41 67.50
CA MET A 220 -62.55 94.75 66.25
C MET A 220 -61.34 94.55 65.32
N ALA A 221 -60.48 95.56 65.18
CA ALA A 221 -59.22 95.45 64.45
C ALA A 221 -58.28 94.39 65.07
N ASN A 222 -58.21 94.30 66.40
CA ASN A 222 -57.45 93.27 67.11
C ASN A 222 -58.00 91.85 66.85
N ILE A 223 -59.33 91.67 66.77
CA ILE A 223 -59.96 90.39 66.39
C ILE A 223 -59.53 89.98 64.98
N PHE A 224 -59.67 90.86 63.99
CA PHE A 224 -59.27 90.56 62.61
C PHE A 224 -57.77 90.25 62.51
N ASN A 225 -56.92 91.04 63.17
CA ASN A 225 -55.49 90.82 63.17
C ASN A 225 -55.07 89.51 63.84
N SER A 226 -55.64 89.17 65.01
CA SER A 226 -55.32 87.93 65.72
C SER A 226 -55.81 86.70 64.95
N THR A 227 -57.00 86.79 64.36
CA THR A 227 -57.55 85.73 63.51
C THR A 227 -56.70 85.52 62.26
N ARG A 228 -56.31 86.61 61.59
CA ARG A 228 -55.39 86.58 60.43
C ARG A 228 -54.05 85.93 60.79
N GLN A 229 -53.40 86.37 61.87
CA GLN A 229 -52.12 85.81 62.32
C GLN A 229 -52.22 84.31 62.63
N TYR A 230 -53.32 83.87 63.25
CA TYR A 230 -53.56 82.46 63.52
C TYR A 230 -53.69 81.65 62.21
N TYR A 231 -54.50 82.11 61.26
CA TYR A 231 -54.66 81.41 59.99
C TYR A 231 -53.40 81.49 59.11
N GLU A 232 -52.63 82.57 59.13
CA GLU A 232 -51.30 82.66 58.49
C GLU A 232 -50.36 81.57 59.02
N LYS A 233 -50.35 81.35 60.34
CA LYS A 233 -49.55 80.28 60.97
C LYS A 233 -50.05 78.89 60.59
N GLU A 234 -51.36 78.65 60.59
CA GLU A 234 -51.95 77.37 60.17
C GLU A 234 -51.71 77.09 58.68
N PHE A 235 -51.89 78.06 57.79
CA PHE A 235 -51.54 77.92 56.38
C PHE A 235 -50.04 77.70 56.18
N GLY A 236 -49.18 78.34 56.98
CA GLY A 236 -47.75 78.06 57.03
C GLY A 236 -47.44 76.61 57.42
N ARG A 237 -48.13 76.07 58.43
CA ARG A 237 -48.02 74.65 58.84
C ARG A 237 -48.43 73.71 57.72
N LEU A 238 -49.58 73.93 57.08
CA LEU A 238 -50.03 73.11 55.94
C LEU A 238 -49.04 73.21 54.77
N ARG A 239 -48.59 74.42 54.41
CA ARG A 239 -47.60 74.64 53.35
C ARG A 239 -46.30 73.86 53.61
N ASN A 240 -45.77 73.91 54.83
CA ASN A 240 -44.57 73.16 55.20
C ASN A 240 -44.81 71.64 55.12
N THR A 241 -45.99 71.17 55.53
CA THR A 241 -46.37 69.75 55.43
C THR A 241 -46.40 69.29 53.97
N TYR A 242 -47.08 70.02 53.08
CA TYR A 242 -47.09 69.71 51.64
C TYR A 242 -45.72 69.86 50.99
N SER A 243 -44.89 70.82 51.42
CA SER A 243 -43.53 70.99 50.92
C SER A 243 -42.64 69.80 51.29
N ASN A 244 -42.69 69.33 52.54
CA ASN A 244 -41.95 68.16 53.00
C ASN A 244 -42.37 66.90 52.24
N LEU A 245 -43.69 66.73 52.03
CA LEU A 245 -44.21 65.66 51.19
C LEU A 245 -43.64 65.74 49.78
N ARG A 246 -43.69 66.92 49.13
CA ARG A 246 -43.15 67.10 47.78
C ARG A 246 -41.64 66.80 47.69
N GLU A 247 -40.86 67.07 48.72
CA GLU A 247 -39.44 66.68 48.77
C GLU A 247 -39.27 65.15 48.82
N ILE A 248 -40.10 64.45 49.60
CA ILE A 248 -40.09 62.97 49.61
C ILE A 248 -40.44 62.41 48.23
N ASP A 249 -41.41 62.98 47.52
CA ASP A 249 -41.76 62.53 46.15
C ASP A 249 -40.58 62.73 45.18
N ARG A 250 -39.85 63.85 45.32
CA ARG A 250 -38.62 64.08 44.53
C ARG A 250 -37.55 63.05 44.84
N GLU A 251 -37.30 62.77 46.12
CA GLU A 251 -36.33 61.75 46.54
C GLU A 251 -36.71 60.36 46.01
N LEU A 252 -37.99 59.98 46.11
CA LEU A 252 -38.52 58.73 45.54
C LEU A 252 -38.24 58.64 44.03
N MET A 253 -38.51 59.72 43.29
CA MET A 253 -38.26 59.77 41.85
C MET A 253 -36.76 59.66 41.51
N VAL A 254 -35.89 60.31 42.29
CA VAL A 254 -34.43 60.23 42.12
C VAL A 254 -33.93 58.82 42.37
N ILE A 255 -34.37 58.16 43.44
CA ILE A 255 -33.97 56.79 43.76
C ILE A 255 -34.51 55.81 42.71
N ASN A 256 -35.78 55.93 42.31
CA ASN A 256 -36.35 55.08 41.27
C ASN A 256 -35.57 55.22 39.95
N LYS A 257 -35.25 56.46 39.53
CA LYS A 257 -34.41 56.70 38.35
C LYS A 257 -33.03 56.06 38.45
N LYS A 258 -32.40 56.07 39.64
CA LYS A 258 -31.12 55.38 39.87
C LYS A 258 -31.26 53.85 39.78
N ILE A 259 -32.34 53.28 40.30
CA ILE A 259 -32.64 51.84 40.19
C ILE A 259 -32.78 51.46 38.72
N LEU A 260 -33.69 52.14 38.01
CA LEU A 260 -33.95 51.92 36.59
C LEU A 260 -32.67 52.05 35.75
N LYS A 261 -31.88 53.11 35.94
CA LYS A 261 -30.61 53.30 35.21
C LYS A 261 -29.61 52.16 35.44
N ASN A 262 -29.42 51.73 36.69
CA ASN A 262 -28.50 50.60 36.96
C ASN A 262 -29.01 49.31 36.35
N SER A 263 -30.33 49.09 36.32
CA SER A 263 -30.92 47.93 35.67
C SER A 263 -30.75 47.96 34.16
N GLN A 264 -30.95 49.12 33.51
CA GLN A 264 -30.72 49.28 32.07
C GLN A 264 -29.26 49.00 31.70
N ASP A 265 -28.31 49.50 32.49
CA ASP A 265 -26.88 49.22 32.27
C ASP A 265 -26.58 47.71 32.36
N ILE A 266 -27.24 46.98 33.24
CA ILE A 266 -27.08 45.52 33.35
C ILE A 266 -27.64 44.82 32.12
N ILE A 267 -28.80 45.22 31.60
CA ILE A 267 -29.39 44.68 30.36
C ILE A 267 -28.42 44.89 29.18
N LEU A 268 -27.87 46.09 29.05
CA LEU A 268 -26.93 46.44 27.97
C LEU A 268 -25.64 45.61 28.02
N LEU A 269 -25.09 45.42 29.23
CA LEU A 269 -23.94 44.54 29.43
C LEU A 269 -24.27 43.07 29.08
N TYR A 270 -25.51 42.65 29.37
CA TYR A 270 -25.98 41.31 29.09
C TYR A 270 -26.10 41.06 27.58
N ASP A 271 -26.83 41.91 26.86
CA ASP A 271 -27.03 41.78 25.41
C ASP A 271 -25.70 41.80 24.66
N LYS A 272 -24.77 42.68 25.06
CA LYS A 272 -23.42 42.73 24.47
C LYS A 272 -22.63 41.44 24.69
N SER A 273 -22.65 40.91 25.91
CA SER A 273 -21.93 39.66 26.24
C SER A 273 -22.46 38.44 25.49
N VAL A 274 -23.79 38.38 25.29
CA VAL A 274 -24.45 37.33 24.53
C VAL A 274 -24.07 37.42 23.06
N GLN A 275 -24.11 38.62 22.47
CA GLN A 275 -23.72 38.81 21.07
C GLN A 275 -22.25 38.43 20.80
N GLU A 276 -21.32 38.81 21.69
CA GLU A 276 -19.90 38.48 21.54
C GLU A 276 -19.64 36.97 21.67
N SER A 277 -20.27 36.30 22.65
CA SER A 277 -20.18 34.84 22.79
C SER A 277 -20.75 34.11 21.57
N ASN A 278 -21.87 34.60 21.02
CA ASN A 278 -22.50 34.02 19.83
C ASN A 278 -21.58 34.14 18.61
N LYS A 279 -20.97 35.31 18.42
CA LYS A 279 -20.01 35.56 17.33
C LYS A 279 -18.81 34.63 17.45
N GLN A 280 -18.21 34.49 18.63
CA GLN A 280 -17.05 33.62 18.84
C GLN A 280 -17.36 32.14 18.61
N GLN A 281 -18.51 31.64 19.09
CA GLN A 281 -18.91 30.25 18.85
C GLN A 281 -19.21 29.99 17.37
N PHE A 282 -19.83 30.94 16.69
CA PHE A 282 -20.11 30.86 15.26
C PHE A 282 -18.80 30.88 14.44
N GLU A 283 -17.87 31.78 14.75
CA GLU A 283 -16.56 31.85 14.09
C GLU A 283 -15.78 30.54 14.28
N LYS A 284 -15.74 29.98 15.49
CA LYS A 284 -15.09 28.68 15.75
C LYS A 284 -15.76 27.52 15.03
N ALA A 285 -17.10 27.49 14.98
CA ALA A 285 -17.83 26.46 14.24
C ALA A 285 -17.51 26.54 12.74
N LEU A 286 -17.51 27.75 12.19
CA LEU A 286 -17.24 28.01 10.77
C LEU A 286 -15.78 27.71 10.39
N GLU A 287 -14.83 27.98 11.28
CA GLU A 287 -13.43 27.59 11.13
C GLU A 287 -13.26 26.06 11.18
N ASN A 288 -13.93 25.37 12.10
CA ASN A 288 -13.91 23.91 12.17
C ASN A 288 -14.51 23.25 10.91
N LEU A 289 -15.59 23.80 10.36
CA LEU A 289 -16.18 23.33 9.11
C LEU A 289 -15.22 23.57 7.92
N LYS A 290 -14.62 24.77 7.82
CA LYS A 290 -13.60 25.08 6.81
C LYS A 290 -12.40 24.12 6.87
N ASN A 291 -11.89 23.85 8.07
CA ASN A 291 -10.76 22.94 8.28
C ASN A 291 -11.11 21.50 7.88
N LYS A 292 -12.28 21.00 8.27
CA LYS A 292 -12.76 19.67 7.83
C LYS A 292 -12.94 19.60 6.31
N ARG A 293 -13.49 20.64 5.68
CA ARG A 293 -13.66 20.71 4.22
C ARG A 293 -12.30 20.69 3.50
N SER A 294 -11.34 21.46 3.99
CA SER A 294 -9.98 21.48 3.44
C SER A 294 -9.30 20.11 3.55
N LEU A 295 -9.46 19.42 4.69
CA LEU A 295 -8.89 18.08 4.89
C LEU A 295 -9.51 17.04 3.94
N ILE A 296 -10.82 17.04 3.75
CA ILE A 296 -11.48 16.11 2.81
C ILE A 296 -11.07 16.42 1.36
N ALA A 297 -11.00 17.70 0.99
CA ALA A 297 -10.58 18.11 -0.36
C ALA A 297 -9.12 17.72 -0.67
N THR A 298 -8.20 17.89 0.29
CA THR A 298 -6.80 17.47 0.14
C THR A 298 -6.68 15.94 0.00
N LEU A 299 -7.41 15.17 0.80
CA LEU A 299 -7.51 13.70 0.66
C LEU A 299 -7.99 13.27 -0.74
N MET A 300 -9.00 13.95 -1.31
CA MET A 300 -9.47 13.66 -2.67
C MET A 300 -8.39 13.89 -3.73
N ILE A 301 -7.64 14.99 -3.64
CA ILE A 301 -6.56 15.30 -4.59
C ILE A 301 -5.45 14.23 -4.51
N VAL A 302 -4.99 13.90 -3.31
CA VAL A 302 -3.95 12.87 -3.10
C VAL A 302 -4.41 11.53 -3.67
N MET A 303 -5.65 11.11 -3.40
CA MET A 303 -6.20 9.87 -3.92
C MET A 303 -6.32 9.85 -5.45
N SER A 304 -6.68 10.99 -6.06
CA SER A 304 -6.73 11.14 -7.52
C SER A 304 -5.34 10.99 -8.17
N ILE A 305 -4.32 11.58 -7.55
CA ILE A 305 -2.92 11.43 -8.00
C ILE A 305 -2.47 9.97 -7.87
N CYS A 306 -2.76 9.32 -6.73
CA CYS A 306 -2.45 7.90 -6.53
C CYS A 306 -3.12 7.00 -7.58
N THR A 307 -4.38 7.24 -7.94
CA THR A 307 -5.03 6.52 -9.05
C THR A 307 -4.33 6.72 -10.39
N GLY A 308 -3.97 7.96 -10.72
CA GLY A 308 -3.29 8.28 -11.98
C GLY A 308 -1.94 7.57 -12.09
N LEU A 309 -1.16 7.56 -11.01
CA LEU A 309 0.13 6.86 -10.95
C LEU A 309 -0.03 5.33 -11.08
N LEU A 310 -1.04 4.74 -10.42
CA LEU A 310 -1.33 3.31 -10.55
C LEU A 310 -1.74 2.92 -11.96
N LEU A 311 -2.54 3.76 -12.64
CA LEU A 311 -2.92 3.57 -14.04
C LEU A 311 -1.70 3.63 -14.96
N LEU A 312 -0.85 4.65 -14.80
CA LEU A 312 0.39 4.78 -15.57
C LEU A 312 1.31 3.57 -15.38
N TYR A 313 1.49 3.14 -14.13
CA TYR A 313 2.28 1.95 -13.82
C TYR A 313 1.70 0.69 -14.49
N SER A 314 0.38 0.50 -14.44
CA SER A 314 -0.29 -0.65 -15.07
C SER A 314 -0.12 -0.65 -16.59
N ILE A 315 -0.22 0.51 -17.24
CA ILE A 315 -0.02 0.66 -18.68
C ILE A 315 1.43 0.33 -19.05
N PHE A 316 2.39 0.84 -18.27
CA PHE A 316 3.81 0.58 -18.49
C PHE A 316 4.14 -0.90 -18.31
N ALA A 317 3.66 -1.51 -17.23
CA ALA A 317 3.86 -2.94 -16.94
C ALA A 317 3.33 -3.83 -18.08
N TYR A 318 2.13 -3.52 -18.60
CA TYR A 318 1.54 -4.25 -19.72
C TYR A 318 2.39 -4.18 -21.00
N HIS A 319 2.90 -2.99 -21.35
CA HIS A 319 3.77 -2.83 -22.52
C HIS A 319 5.09 -3.57 -22.34
N PHE A 320 5.67 -3.53 -21.15
CA PHE A 320 6.92 -4.22 -20.83
C PHE A 320 6.76 -5.73 -20.93
N GLU A 321 5.66 -6.28 -20.40
CA GLU A 321 5.34 -7.70 -20.46
C GLU A 321 5.14 -8.18 -21.91
N LYS A 322 4.44 -7.39 -22.74
CA LYS A 322 4.27 -7.70 -24.17
C LYS A 322 5.60 -7.73 -24.92
N LYS A 323 6.49 -6.78 -24.66
CA LYS A 323 7.86 -6.76 -25.24
C LYS A 323 8.67 -7.96 -24.79
N LEU A 324 8.61 -8.30 -23.49
CA LEU A 324 9.32 -9.44 -22.93
C LEU A 324 8.84 -10.76 -23.55
N ALA A 325 7.52 -10.93 -23.69
CA ALA A 325 6.93 -12.11 -24.31
C ALA A 325 7.33 -12.24 -25.79
N ALA A 326 7.32 -11.14 -26.54
CA ALA A 326 7.76 -11.14 -27.95
C ALA A 326 9.25 -11.51 -28.08
N ALA A 327 10.13 -10.88 -27.29
CA ALA A 327 11.56 -11.18 -27.27
C ALA A 327 11.84 -12.63 -26.86
N LYS A 328 11.06 -13.18 -25.92
CA LYS A 328 11.16 -14.60 -25.52
C LYS A 328 10.80 -15.53 -26.67
N ILE A 329 9.69 -15.30 -27.36
CA ILE A 329 9.26 -16.12 -28.50
C ILE A 329 10.30 -16.06 -29.63
N GLU A 330 10.86 -14.89 -29.89
CA GLU A 330 11.92 -14.71 -30.89
C GLU A 330 13.20 -15.46 -30.51
N ALA A 331 13.60 -15.41 -29.23
CA ALA A 331 14.74 -16.18 -28.73
C ALA A 331 14.50 -17.70 -28.85
N GLU A 332 13.31 -18.19 -28.49
CA GLU A 332 12.94 -19.61 -28.61
C GLU A 332 12.99 -20.07 -30.07
N LYS A 333 12.42 -19.29 -31.00
CA LYS A 333 12.49 -19.57 -32.44
C LYS A 333 13.92 -19.62 -32.97
N ASN A 334 14.78 -18.69 -32.54
CA ASN A 334 16.18 -18.68 -32.95
C ASN A 334 16.94 -19.91 -32.45
N VAL A 335 16.67 -20.36 -31.23
CA VAL A 335 17.26 -21.60 -30.67
C VAL A 335 16.77 -22.82 -31.43
N GLU A 336 15.47 -22.93 -31.69
CA GLU A 336 14.88 -24.06 -32.42
C GLU A 336 15.42 -24.12 -33.86
N PHE A 337 15.50 -22.96 -34.54
CA PHE A 337 16.09 -22.84 -35.87
C PHE A 337 17.57 -23.22 -35.90
N LYS A 338 18.36 -22.76 -34.91
CA LYS A 338 19.77 -23.15 -34.73
C LYS A 338 19.88 -24.68 -34.61
N ASN A 339 19.12 -25.31 -33.73
CA ASN A 339 19.15 -26.75 -33.50
C ASN A 339 18.74 -27.54 -34.76
N ARG A 340 17.69 -27.09 -35.46
CA ARG A 340 17.21 -27.72 -36.69
C ARG A 340 18.27 -27.66 -37.80
N ILE A 341 18.94 -26.52 -37.98
CA ILE A 341 20.02 -26.39 -38.96
C ILE A 341 21.19 -27.31 -38.61
N ILE A 342 21.61 -27.37 -37.34
CA ILE A 342 22.72 -28.25 -36.92
C ILE A 342 22.37 -29.72 -37.18
N GLY A 343 21.15 -30.15 -36.86
CA GLY A 343 20.67 -31.51 -37.14
C GLY A 343 20.66 -31.84 -38.63
N MET A 344 20.17 -30.92 -39.46
CA MET A 344 20.14 -31.09 -40.93
C MET A 344 21.56 -31.13 -41.51
N LEU A 345 22.43 -30.18 -41.16
CA LEU A 345 23.83 -30.15 -41.59
C LEU A 345 24.57 -31.42 -41.17
N SER A 346 24.22 -31.98 -40.00
CA SER A 346 24.81 -33.24 -39.53
C SER A 346 24.57 -34.39 -40.51
N HIS A 347 23.34 -34.55 -41.00
CA HIS A 347 22.99 -35.61 -41.94
C HIS A 347 23.56 -35.34 -43.34
N GLU A 348 23.42 -34.11 -43.82
CA GLU A 348 23.87 -33.70 -45.17
C GLU A 348 25.40 -33.75 -45.32
N MET A 349 26.17 -33.57 -44.25
CA MET A 349 27.64 -33.71 -44.29
C MET A 349 28.09 -35.16 -44.09
N ARG A 350 27.41 -35.95 -43.23
CA ARG A 350 27.81 -37.34 -42.93
C ARG A 350 27.64 -38.27 -44.13
N SER A 351 26.58 -38.08 -44.92
CA SER A 351 26.27 -38.92 -46.08
C SER A 351 27.36 -38.89 -47.18
N PRO A 352 27.77 -37.73 -47.74
CA PRO A 352 28.80 -37.66 -48.77
C PRO A 352 30.16 -38.15 -48.25
N LEU A 353 30.50 -37.90 -46.98
CA LEU A 353 31.74 -38.39 -46.38
C LEU A 353 31.77 -39.91 -46.25
N SER A 354 30.65 -40.52 -45.85
CA SER A 354 30.52 -41.98 -45.78
C SER A 354 30.65 -42.62 -47.16
N ILE A 355 30.11 -41.97 -48.20
CA ILE A 355 30.27 -42.42 -49.60
C ILE A 355 31.74 -42.36 -50.02
N ILE A 356 32.46 -41.27 -49.74
CA ILE A 356 33.89 -41.13 -50.07
C ILE A 356 34.73 -42.18 -49.32
N SER A 357 34.46 -42.42 -48.04
CA SER A 357 35.16 -43.45 -47.25
C SER A 357 34.90 -44.86 -47.81
N ASN A 358 33.65 -45.18 -48.17
CA ASN A 358 33.31 -46.46 -48.79
C ASN A 358 33.98 -46.66 -50.17
N LEU A 359 34.00 -45.62 -51.00
CA LEU A 359 34.63 -45.66 -52.32
C LEU A 359 36.15 -45.82 -52.22
N THR A 360 36.79 -45.14 -51.27
CA THR A 360 38.23 -45.25 -51.03
C THR A 360 38.62 -46.61 -50.45
N ASN A 361 37.84 -47.16 -49.52
CA ASN A 361 38.00 -48.53 -49.03
C ASN A 361 37.87 -49.57 -50.16
N LYS A 362 36.90 -49.38 -51.06
CA LYS A 362 36.71 -50.24 -52.22
C LYS A 362 37.88 -50.12 -53.21
N LEU A 363 38.40 -48.92 -53.41
CA LEU A 363 39.62 -48.69 -54.22
C LEU A 363 40.79 -49.51 -53.68
N ILE A 364 41.08 -49.41 -52.38
CA ILE A 364 42.21 -50.11 -51.72
C ILE A 364 42.10 -51.64 -51.87
N SER A 365 40.88 -52.19 -51.97
CA SER A 365 40.65 -53.63 -52.17
C SER A 365 40.92 -54.15 -53.59
N THR A 366 41.26 -53.28 -54.55
CA THR A 366 41.56 -53.66 -55.93
C THR A 366 43.06 -53.82 -56.19
N LYS A 367 43.46 -54.52 -57.27
CA LYS A 367 44.87 -54.62 -57.68
C LYS A 367 45.36 -53.24 -58.14
N MET A 368 46.33 -52.69 -57.44
CA MET A 368 46.94 -51.37 -57.69
C MET A 368 48.47 -51.48 -57.72
N ASP A 369 49.13 -50.55 -58.42
CA ASP A 369 50.58 -50.37 -58.28
C ASP A 369 50.95 -49.71 -56.94
N GLY A 370 52.24 -49.72 -56.57
CA GLY A 370 52.70 -49.20 -55.28
C GLY A 370 52.34 -47.73 -55.03
N ALA A 371 52.45 -46.88 -56.06
CA ALA A 371 52.16 -45.45 -55.94
C ALA A 371 50.65 -45.18 -55.85
N GLN A 372 49.83 -45.94 -56.58
CA GLN A 372 48.36 -45.88 -56.52
C GLN A 372 47.84 -46.35 -55.16
N ASN A 373 48.42 -47.41 -54.60
CA ASN A 373 48.05 -47.91 -53.28
C ASN A 373 48.38 -46.88 -52.18
N ASP A 374 49.54 -46.24 -52.27
CA ASP A 374 49.93 -45.17 -51.33
C ASP A 374 49.00 -43.93 -51.45
N MET A 375 48.62 -43.54 -52.68
CA MET A 375 47.62 -42.49 -52.93
C MET A 375 46.24 -42.86 -52.37
N ALA A 376 45.78 -44.10 -52.58
CA ALA A 376 44.48 -44.58 -52.11
C ALA A 376 44.42 -44.63 -50.57
N LYS A 377 45.50 -45.08 -49.92
CA LYS A 377 45.66 -45.03 -48.46
C LYS A 377 45.63 -43.60 -47.92
N SER A 378 46.30 -42.67 -48.59
CA SER A 378 46.30 -41.24 -48.22
C SER A 378 44.91 -40.59 -48.39
N LEU A 379 44.19 -40.92 -49.47
CA LEU A 379 42.79 -40.49 -49.68
C LEU A 379 41.85 -41.02 -48.61
N ASN A 380 41.98 -42.29 -48.24
CA ASN A 380 41.17 -42.91 -47.19
C ASN A 380 41.42 -42.24 -45.83
N PHE A 381 42.68 -41.97 -45.48
CA PHE A 381 43.01 -41.22 -44.28
C PHE A 381 42.43 -39.81 -44.27
N THR A 382 42.53 -39.10 -45.40
CA THR A 382 41.99 -37.75 -45.53
C THR A 382 40.47 -37.75 -45.38
N SER A 383 39.79 -38.75 -45.98
CA SER A 383 38.35 -38.94 -45.85
C SER A 383 37.94 -39.26 -44.41
N ASN A 384 38.63 -40.19 -43.74
CA ASN A 384 38.34 -40.57 -42.35
C ASN A 384 38.63 -39.42 -41.39
N SER A 385 39.71 -38.67 -41.61
CA SER A 385 40.04 -37.48 -40.81
C SER A 385 39.02 -36.36 -40.98
N LEU A 386 38.51 -36.16 -42.21
CA LEU A 386 37.44 -35.21 -42.48
C LEU A 386 36.13 -35.66 -41.83
N HIS A 387 35.81 -36.95 -41.90
CA HIS A 387 34.65 -37.53 -41.23
C HIS A 387 34.71 -37.34 -39.71
N ILE A 388 35.86 -37.60 -39.08
CA ILE A 388 36.08 -37.36 -37.65
C ILE A 388 35.94 -35.87 -37.32
N THR A 389 36.57 -34.99 -38.10
CA THR A 389 36.53 -33.52 -37.86
C THR A 389 35.11 -32.98 -37.98
N VAL A 390 34.36 -33.42 -38.98
CA VAL A 390 32.96 -33.02 -39.17
C VAL A 390 32.10 -33.51 -38.01
N ASN A 391 32.25 -34.76 -37.59
CA ASN A 391 31.54 -35.26 -36.41
C ASN A 391 31.93 -34.49 -35.13
N GLN A 392 33.20 -34.12 -34.94
CA GLN A 392 33.64 -33.30 -33.80
C GLN A 392 33.01 -31.90 -33.79
N ILE A 393 32.91 -31.24 -34.96
CA ILE A 393 32.25 -29.93 -35.08
C ILE A 393 30.75 -30.06 -34.78
N LEU A 394 30.11 -31.11 -35.29
CA LEU A 394 28.69 -31.34 -35.06
C LEU A 394 28.39 -31.71 -33.61
N ASP A 395 29.22 -32.54 -32.98
CA ASP A 395 29.14 -32.87 -31.56
C ASP A 395 29.33 -31.62 -30.70
N PHE A 396 30.26 -30.73 -31.07
CA PHE A 396 30.42 -29.44 -30.41
C PHE A 396 29.13 -28.60 -30.47
N PHE A 397 28.55 -28.43 -31.66
CA PHE A 397 27.33 -27.63 -31.82
C PHE A 397 26.11 -28.24 -31.15
N LYS A 398 26.07 -29.58 -30.99
CA LYS A 398 25.04 -30.29 -30.23
C LYS A 398 25.24 -30.17 -28.71
N ASN A 399 26.49 -30.14 -28.23
CA ASN A 399 26.82 -30.28 -26.81
C ASN A 399 27.15 -28.98 -26.07
N GLU A 400 26.95 -27.79 -26.68
CA GLU A 400 27.14 -26.49 -25.97
C GLU A 400 26.35 -26.39 -24.64
N ASN A 401 25.29 -27.19 -24.46
CA ASN A 401 24.44 -27.18 -23.27
C ASN A 401 24.38 -28.52 -22.50
N GLY A 402 25.14 -29.56 -22.89
CA GLY A 402 25.07 -30.91 -22.30
C GLY A 402 26.43 -31.49 -21.93
N LYS A 403 26.54 -32.14 -20.76
CA LYS A 403 27.78 -32.81 -20.33
C LYS A 403 28.04 -34.03 -21.22
N LEU A 404 29.29 -34.20 -21.68
CA LEU A 404 29.76 -35.42 -22.34
C LEU A 404 29.51 -36.64 -21.43
N GLN A 405 29.08 -37.79 -22.00
CA GLN A 405 28.80 -39.02 -21.26
C GLN A 405 29.52 -40.22 -21.89
N LEU A 406 29.89 -41.21 -21.07
CA LEU A 406 30.51 -42.47 -21.50
C LEU A 406 29.45 -43.56 -21.66
N TYR A 407 29.52 -44.31 -22.75
CA TYR A 407 28.71 -45.51 -22.97
C TYR A 407 29.62 -46.74 -22.91
N ASN A 408 29.91 -47.20 -21.70
CA ASN A 408 30.87 -48.27 -21.47
C ASN A 408 30.35 -49.65 -21.93
N SER A 409 31.20 -50.41 -22.61
CA SER A 409 30.97 -51.81 -23.00
C SER A 409 32.17 -52.66 -22.60
N LYS A 410 31.98 -53.99 -22.48
CA LYS A 410 33.10 -54.92 -22.25
C LYS A 410 34.01 -54.92 -23.48
N THR A 411 35.26 -54.53 -23.29
CA THR A 411 36.25 -54.47 -24.37
C THR A 411 37.63 -54.91 -23.90
N VAL A 412 38.41 -55.45 -24.83
CA VAL A 412 39.83 -55.78 -24.61
C VAL A 412 40.66 -54.67 -25.21
N LEU A 413 41.18 -53.78 -24.35
CA LEU A 413 41.86 -52.57 -24.80
C LEU A 413 43.13 -52.84 -25.61
N LYS A 414 43.83 -53.97 -25.37
CA LYS A 414 44.97 -54.35 -26.20
C LYS A 414 44.59 -54.43 -27.67
N ASN A 415 43.47 -55.08 -28.00
CA ASN A 415 43.04 -55.26 -29.38
C ASN A 415 42.66 -53.94 -30.04
N GLU A 416 41.95 -53.09 -29.31
CA GLU A 416 41.50 -51.78 -29.79
C GLU A 416 42.69 -50.84 -30.06
N ILE A 417 43.59 -50.68 -29.08
CA ILE A 417 44.79 -49.84 -29.21
C ILE A 417 45.71 -50.37 -30.31
N THR A 418 45.91 -51.69 -30.39
CA THR A 418 46.76 -52.31 -31.42
C THR A 418 46.18 -52.03 -32.81
N SER A 419 44.87 -52.19 -32.99
CA SER A 419 44.18 -51.93 -34.26
C SER A 419 44.31 -50.46 -34.68
N ILE A 420 44.16 -49.53 -33.74
CA ILE A 420 44.36 -48.08 -33.98
C ILE A 420 45.80 -47.81 -34.43
N VAL A 421 46.79 -48.30 -33.68
CA VAL A 421 48.20 -48.07 -34.03
C VAL A 421 48.55 -48.70 -35.38
N GLU A 422 48.09 -49.91 -35.68
CA GLU A 422 48.32 -50.57 -36.98
C GLU A 422 47.74 -49.75 -38.14
N SER A 423 46.52 -49.23 -37.97
CA SER A 423 45.90 -48.36 -38.99
C SER A 423 46.72 -47.09 -39.25
N LEU A 424 47.29 -46.51 -38.19
CA LEU A 424 48.10 -45.29 -38.27
C LEU A 424 49.54 -45.56 -38.71
N LYS A 425 50.04 -46.79 -38.52
CA LYS A 425 51.36 -47.22 -38.94
C LYS A 425 51.51 -47.16 -40.45
N SER A 426 50.51 -47.63 -41.20
CA SER A 426 50.53 -47.54 -42.67
C SER A 426 50.61 -46.08 -43.18
N LEU A 427 50.24 -45.11 -42.35
CA LEU A 427 50.29 -43.68 -42.69
C LEU A 427 51.61 -43.03 -42.27
N ALA A 428 52.14 -43.43 -41.11
CA ALA A 428 53.48 -43.08 -40.69
C ALA A 428 54.53 -43.58 -41.71
N ASP A 429 54.36 -44.82 -42.21
CA ASP A 429 55.21 -45.42 -43.24
C ASP A 429 55.20 -44.62 -44.55
N ALA A 430 54.03 -44.12 -44.97
CA ALA A 430 53.90 -43.26 -46.15
C ALA A 430 54.67 -41.93 -46.00
N LYS A 431 54.81 -41.41 -44.78
CA LYS A 431 55.65 -40.25 -44.44
C LYS A 431 57.10 -40.61 -44.08
N LYS A 432 57.46 -41.90 -44.09
CA LYS A 432 58.77 -42.42 -43.62
C LYS A 432 59.07 -42.05 -42.16
N ILE A 433 58.06 -42.10 -41.31
CA ILE A 433 58.16 -41.92 -39.85
C ILE A 433 58.06 -43.29 -39.20
N GLU A 434 58.98 -43.61 -38.30
CA GLU A 434 58.95 -44.88 -37.58
C GLU A 434 57.94 -44.81 -36.42
N LEU A 435 56.83 -45.54 -36.52
CA LEU A 435 55.83 -45.64 -35.44
C LEU A 435 56.03 -46.95 -34.66
N VAL A 436 56.39 -46.82 -33.39
CA VAL A 436 56.64 -47.95 -32.47
C VAL A 436 55.60 -47.94 -31.36
N SER A 437 54.85 -49.04 -31.21
CA SER A 437 53.99 -49.27 -30.05
C SER A 437 54.57 -50.29 -29.09
N ARG A 438 54.43 -50.00 -27.80
CA ARG A 438 54.76 -50.87 -26.68
C ARG A 438 53.52 -50.95 -25.81
N VAL A 439 52.71 -51.98 -26.07
CA VAL A 439 51.46 -52.22 -25.35
C VAL A 439 51.70 -53.39 -24.40
N ASP A 440 51.55 -53.15 -23.11
CA ASP A 440 51.74 -54.15 -22.06
C ASP A 440 50.80 -55.37 -22.25
N ASP A 441 51.29 -56.59 -22.01
CA ASP A 441 50.50 -57.82 -22.14
C ASP A 441 49.37 -57.92 -21.11
N SER A 442 49.47 -57.18 -20.00
CA SER A 442 48.41 -57.08 -18.99
C SER A 442 47.14 -56.34 -19.48
N LEU A 443 47.17 -55.70 -20.66
CA LEU A 443 46.00 -55.13 -21.35
C LEU A 443 45.08 -56.18 -22.02
N GLN A 444 45.38 -57.48 -21.88
CA GLN A 444 44.52 -58.57 -22.37
C GLN A 444 43.26 -58.77 -21.52
N ASN A 445 43.16 -58.15 -20.35
CA ASN A 445 41.98 -58.23 -19.49
C ASN A 445 40.80 -57.43 -20.08
N GLU A 446 39.59 -57.96 -19.95
CA GLU A 446 38.38 -57.22 -20.29
C GLU A 446 38.14 -56.07 -19.29
N VAL A 447 37.79 -54.91 -19.81
CA VAL A 447 37.42 -53.73 -19.02
C VAL A 447 36.13 -53.11 -19.54
N TRP A 448 35.46 -52.33 -18.69
CA TRP A 448 34.34 -51.50 -19.12
C TRP A 448 34.87 -50.19 -19.69
N ALA A 449 34.71 -50.00 -20.99
CA ALA A 449 35.11 -48.78 -21.66
C ALA A 449 34.25 -48.48 -22.90
N ASP A 450 34.11 -47.20 -23.20
CA ASP A 450 33.58 -46.69 -24.46
C ASP A 450 34.68 -46.76 -25.53
N SER A 451 34.67 -47.84 -26.33
CA SER A 451 35.64 -48.06 -27.40
C SER A 451 35.69 -46.91 -28.41
N GLY A 452 34.54 -46.25 -28.68
CA GLY A 452 34.48 -45.13 -29.61
C GLY A 452 35.23 -43.90 -29.10
N LYS A 453 35.07 -43.57 -27.81
CA LYS A 453 35.81 -42.46 -27.18
C LYS A 453 37.30 -42.75 -27.04
N ILE A 454 37.67 -43.99 -26.70
CA ILE A 454 39.08 -44.41 -26.67
C ILE A 454 39.70 -44.34 -28.06
N HIS A 455 39.01 -44.84 -29.08
CA HIS A 455 39.45 -44.73 -30.46
C HIS A 455 39.68 -43.27 -30.86
N GLN A 456 38.71 -42.39 -30.57
CA GLN A 456 38.80 -40.96 -30.85
C GLN A 456 39.98 -40.30 -30.14
N LEU A 457 40.22 -40.63 -28.86
CA LEU A 457 41.33 -40.13 -28.06
C LEU A 457 42.69 -40.51 -28.68
N PHE A 458 42.92 -41.81 -28.91
CA PHE A 458 44.19 -42.30 -29.45
C PHE A 458 44.43 -41.83 -30.89
N TYR A 459 43.39 -41.86 -31.74
CA TYR A 459 43.48 -41.41 -33.12
C TYR A 459 43.85 -39.92 -33.21
N ASN A 460 43.23 -39.06 -32.39
CA ASN A 460 43.56 -37.63 -32.37
C ASN A 460 44.99 -37.38 -31.88
N MET A 461 45.45 -38.09 -30.85
CA MET A 461 46.78 -37.89 -30.27
C MET A 461 47.89 -38.37 -31.21
N ILE A 462 47.80 -39.61 -31.68
CA ILE A 462 48.79 -40.20 -32.60
C ILE A 462 48.71 -39.52 -33.97
N GLY A 463 47.50 -39.18 -34.42
CA GLY A 463 47.29 -38.41 -35.65
C GLY A 463 47.96 -37.03 -35.60
N ASN A 464 47.89 -36.32 -34.48
CA ASN A 464 48.62 -35.07 -34.29
C ASN A 464 50.14 -35.30 -34.32
N ALA A 465 50.65 -36.34 -33.65
CA ALA A 465 52.08 -36.68 -33.69
C ALA A 465 52.57 -36.95 -35.12
N ILE A 466 51.84 -37.74 -35.92
CA ILE A 466 52.16 -38.02 -37.34
C ILE A 466 52.03 -36.75 -38.21
N LYS A 467 51.08 -35.87 -37.88
CA LYS A 467 50.87 -34.61 -38.61
C LYS A 467 52.06 -33.67 -38.47
N PHE A 468 52.53 -33.46 -37.23
CA PHE A 468 53.58 -32.47 -36.91
C PHE A 468 55.00 -33.02 -36.90
N THR A 469 55.17 -34.33 -37.07
CA THR A 469 56.47 -34.95 -37.34
C THR A 469 56.70 -35.01 -38.85
N SER A 470 57.83 -34.47 -39.31
CA SER A 470 58.20 -34.52 -40.74
C SER A 470 59.11 -35.71 -41.06
N LYS A 471 60.05 -36.03 -40.15
CA LYS A 471 60.96 -37.18 -40.18
C LYS A 471 61.32 -37.55 -38.75
N GLY A 472 61.55 -38.83 -38.46
CA GLY A 472 61.96 -39.31 -37.15
C GLY A 472 61.08 -40.46 -36.66
N ASN A 473 60.83 -40.53 -35.35
CA ASN A 473 60.05 -41.61 -34.74
C ASN A 473 58.94 -41.08 -33.83
N ILE A 474 57.92 -41.92 -33.66
CA ILE A 474 56.82 -41.73 -32.73
C ILE A 474 56.72 -43.00 -31.89
N THR A 475 56.74 -42.85 -30.57
CA THR A 475 56.63 -43.97 -29.63
C THR A 475 55.32 -43.88 -28.86
N VAL A 476 54.55 -44.97 -28.81
CA VAL A 476 53.32 -45.11 -28.03
C VAL A 476 53.55 -46.18 -26.96
N ASP A 477 53.74 -45.76 -25.71
CA ASP A 477 53.90 -46.64 -24.56
C ASP A 477 52.59 -46.68 -23.76
N CYS A 478 51.99 -47.86 -23.66
CA CYS A 478 50.79 -48.11 -22.87
C CYS A 478 51.13 -49.11 -21.75
N ARG A 479 51.07 -48.65 -20.50
CA ARG A 479 51.31 -49.47 -19.30
C ARG A 479 50.05 -49.57 -18.47
N PHE A 480 49.87 -50.71 -17.86
CA PHE A 480 48.67 -51.02 -17.10
C PHE A 480 49.05 -51.33 -15.66
N THR A 481 48.44 -50.62 -14.72
CA THR A 481 48.67 -50.81 -13.29
C THR A 481 47.34 -51.06 -12.60
N GLU A 482 47.28 -52.10 -11.79
CA GLU A 482 46.09 -52.40 -10.99
C GLU A 482 46.04 -51.48 -9.76
N VAL A 483 44.91 -50.78 -9.57
CA VAL A 483 44.71 -49.85 -8.46
C VAL A 483 43.37 -50.14 -7.80
N LYS A 484 43.38 -50.91 -6.70
CA LYS A 484 42.18 -51.37 -5.97
C LYS A 484 41.20 -52.10 -6.91
N ASP A 485 39.99 -51.55 -7.10
CA ASP A 485 38.89 -52.10 -7.91
C ASP A 485 38.86 -51.55 -9.34
N LYS A 486 39.85 -50.73 -9.73
CA LYS A 486 39.97 -50.18 -11.08
C LYS A 486 41.34 -50.54 -11.68
N PHE A 487 41.41 -50.46 -12.99
CA PHE A 487 42.67 -50.49 -13.72
C PHE A 487 43.06 -49.07 -14.11
N LYS A 488 44.34 -48.74 -13.91
CA LYS A 488 44.92 -47.48 -14.36
C LYS A 488 45.73 -47.75 -15.63
N LEU A 489 45.29 -47.19 -16.74
CA LEU A 489 46.03 -47.22 -18.01
C LEU A 489 46.85 -45.94 -18.10
N ASP A 490 48.17 -46.05 -17.98
CA ASP A 490 49.13 -44.97 -18.20
C ASP A 490 49.60 -45.00 -19.66
N VAL A 491 49.40 -43.90 -20.36
CA VAL A 491 49.74 -43.75 -21.79
C VAL A 491 50.76 -42.64 -21.96
N LYS A 492 51.81 -42.90 -22.73
CA LYS A 492 52.78 -41.91 -23.18
C LYS A 492 52.92 -41.96 -24.69
N ILE A 493 52.78 -40.81 -25.32
CA ILE A 493 52.95 -40.63 -26.77
C ILE A 493 54.05 -39.60 -26.95
N LYS A 494 55.16 -40.02 -27.55
CA LYS A 494 56.33 -39.18 -27.78
C LYS A 494 56.62 -39.08 -29.27
N ASP A 495 56.77 -37.86 -29.77
CA ASP A 495 57.20 -37.58 -31.13
C ASP A 495 58.50 -36.77 -31.17
N THR A 496 59.22 -36.86 -32.29
CA THR A 496 60.42 -36.06 -32.59
C THR A 496 60.12 -34.93 -33.59
N GLY A 497 58.92 -34.36 -33.51
CA GLY A 497 58.41 -33.36 -34.45
C GLY A 497 58.86 -31.93 -34.14
N ALA A 498 58.10 -30.97 -34.65
CA ALA A 498 58.44 -29.54 -34.55
C ALA A 498 58.44 -28.97 -33.11
N GLY A 499 57.84 -29.69 -32.15
CA GLY A 499 57.68 -29.21 -30.77
C GLY A 499 56.71 -28.03 -30.63
N ILE A 500 56.36 -27.69 -29.40
CA ILE A 500 55.38 -26.66 -29.03
C ILE A 500 56.08 -25.58 -28.18
N PRO A 501 55.94 -24.29 -28.52
CA PRO A 501 56.47 -23.20 -27.70
C PRO A 501 55.87 -23.18 -26.28
N LYS A 502 56.68 -22.83 -25.27
CA LYS A 502 56.23 -22.77 -23.86
C LYS A 502 55.01 -21.87 -23.64
N GLU A 503 54.88 -20.80 -24.42
CA GLU A 503 53.77 -19.85 -24.34
C GLU A 503 52.41 -20.42 -24.78
N ASP A 504 52.47 -21.50 -25.57
CA ASP A 504 51.30 -22.14 -26.17
C ASP A 504 50.87 -23.38 -25.36
N LEU A 505 51.76 -23.98 -24.55
CA LEU A 505 51.50 -25.21 -23.78
C LEU A 505 50.28 -25.13 -22.86
N ASP A 506 50.04 -23.98 -22.24
CA ASP A 506 48.88 -23.79 -21.35
C ASP A 506 47.56 -23.65 -22.14
N LYS A 507 47.64 -23.29 -23.43
CA LYS A 507 46.49 -22.94 -24.27
C LYS A 507 46.14 -24.03 -25.29
N ILE A 508 47.00 -25.03 -25.51
CA ILE A 508 46.75 -26.08 -26.51
C ILE A 508 45.48 -26.90 -26.23
N PHE A 509 45.01 -26.90 -24.98
CA PHE A 509 43.77 -27.56 -24.56
C PHE A 509 42.55 -26.63 -24.57
N ASP A 510 42.72 -25.35 -24.87
CA ASP A 510 41.60 -24.40 -25.00
C ASP A 510 40.83 -24.66 -26.30
N LYS A 511 39.51 -24.46 -26.25
CA LYS A 511 38.64 -24.61 -27.42
C LYS A 511 39.03 -23.58 -28.49
N TYR A 512 39.17 -24.04 -29.74
CA TYR A 512 39.51 -23.24 -30.92
C TYR A 512 40.92 -22.65 -30.96
N TYR A 513 41.78 -23.00 -30.00
CA TYR A 513 43.13 -22.49 -30.00
C TYR A 513 43.99 -23.17 -31.08
N GLN A 514 44.72 -22.36 -31.85
CA GLN A 514 45.71 -22.81 -32.82
C GLN A 514 46.97 -21.95 -32.66
N SER A 515 48.13 -22.60 -32.57
CA SER A 515 49.41 -21.90 -32.46
C SER A 515 49.68 -21.04 -33.69
N LYS A 516 50.21 -19.83 -33.48
CA LYS A 516 50.54 -18.88 -34.55
C LYS A 516 51.76 -19.30 -35.39
N PHE A 517 52.56 -20.27 -34.91
CA PHE A 517 53.86 -20.65 -35.48
C PHE A 517 53.80 -21.64 -36.67
N HIS A 518 52.63 -22.16 -37.02
CA HIS A 518 52.46 -23.16 -38.09
C HIS A 518 51.50 -22.72 -39.21
N LYS A 519 51.58 -21.45 -39.64
CA LYS A 519 50.72 -20.92 -40.72
C LYS A 519 51.06 -21.41 -42.14
N ASP A 520 52.27 -21.92 -42.38
CA ASP A 520 52.78 -22.16 -43.75
C ASP A 520 52.61 -23.59 -44.28
N GLN A 521 52.09 -24.53 -43.49
CA GLN A 521 51.60 -25.80 -44.00
C GLN A 521 50.09 -25.80 -43.88
N ALA A 522 49.38 -26.01 -44.99
CA ALA A 522 47.91 -26.05 -45.07
C ALA A 522 47.32 -27.03 -44.03
N SER A 523 47.10 -26.52 -42.82
CA SER A 523 46.72 -27.31 -41.65
C SER A 523 45.25 -27.06 -41.39
N PHE A 524 44.39 -27.79 -42.11
CA PHE A 524 42.97 -27.84 -41.79
C PHE A 524 42.80 -28.60 -40.46
N GLY A 525 42.50 -27.88 -39.39
CA GLY A 525 42.06 -28.44 -38.11
C GLY A 525 41.21 -27.41 -37.40
N ALA A 526 40.12 -27.80 -36.75
CA ALA A 526 39.19 -26.86 -36.11
C ALA A 526 39.66 -26.34 -34.72
N GLY A 527 40.83 -26.77 -34.23
CA GLY A 527 41.28 -26.46 -32.86
C GLY A 527 40.46 -27.14 -31.76
N LEU A 528 39.77 -28.24 -32.10
CA LEU A 528 38.88 -28.98 -31.19
C LEU A 528 39.44 -30.33 -30.73
N GLY A 529 40.49 -30.84 -31.38
CA GLY A 529 40.98 -32.21 -31.15
C GLY A 529 41.58 -32.42 -29.75
N LEU A 530 42.48 -31.54 -29.31
CA LEU A 530 43.15 -31.67 -28.00
C LEU A 530 42.22 -31.34 -26.82
N SER A 531 41.35 -30.33 -26.98
CA SER A 531 40.34 -29.97 -25.96
C SER A 531 39.34 -31.10 -25.73
N LEU A 532 38.88 -31.76 -26.80
CA LEU A 532 38.03 -32.95 -26.70
C LEU A 532 38.75 -34.13 -26.04
N CYS A 533 40.03 -34.34 -26.33
CA CYS A 533 40.79 -35.40 -25.69
C CYS A 533 40.93 -35.17 -24.19
N LYS A 534 41.13 -33.92 -23.75
CA LYS A 534 41.13 -33.55 -22.34
C LYS A 534 39.78 -33.86 -21.68
N GLU A 535 38.66 -33.47 -22.31
CA GLU A 535 37.31 -33.78 -21.81
C GLU A 535 37.07 -35.31 -21.70
N ILE A 536 37.53 -36.10 -22.69
CA ILE A 536 37.42 -37.58 -22.65
C ILE A 536 38.27 -38.16 -21.51
N ILE A 537 39.50 -37.68 -21.30
CA ILE A 537 40.36 -38.14 -20.21
C ILE A 537 39.74 -37.82 -18.85
N GLU A 538 39.20 -36.61 -18.69
CA GLU A 538 38.50 -36.18 -17.46
C GLU A 538 37.25 -37.03 -17.18
N LEU A 539 36.54 -37.52 -18.21
CA LEU A 539 35.41 -38.45 -18.03
C LEU A 539 35.83 -39.81 -17.46
N TYR A 540 37.06 -40.25 -17.70
CA TYR A 540 37.65 -41.45 -17.09
C TYR A 540 38.41 -41.13 -15.79
N ASP A 541 38.08 -40.00 -15.13
CA ASP A 541 38.74 -39.49 -13.93
C ASP A 541 40.27 -39.31 -14.08
N GLY A 542 40.74 -39.10 -15.31
CA GLY A 542 42.16 -39.04 -15.66
C GLY A 542 42.76 -37.64 -15.66
N GLU A 543 44.09 -37.57 -15.76
CA GLU A 543 44.84 -36.32 -15.95
C GLU A 543 45.73 -36.42 -17.20
N ILE A 544 45.87 -35.32 -17.93
CA ILE A 544 46.77 -35.17 -19.08
C ILE A 544 47.87 -34.15 -18.79
N ARG A 545 49.09 -34.45 -19.25
CA ARG A 545 50.28 -33.61 -19.16
C ARG A 545 51.00 -33.57 -20.49
N VAL A 546 51.61 -32.43 -20.78
CA VAL A 546 52.39 -32.21 -22.01
C VAL A 546 53.75 -31.63 -21.65
N GLU A 547 54.79 -32.21 -22.21
CA GLU A 547 56.16 -31.70 -22.16
C GLU A 547 56.64 -31.54 -23.59
N SER A 548 57.09 -30.35 -23.97
CA SER A 548 57.52 -30.08 -25.35
C SER A 548 58.62 -29.04 -25.38
N GLU A 549 59.52 -29.20 -26.34
CA GLU A 549 60.58 -28.25 -26.64
C GLU A 549 60.60 -28.00 -28.16
N PRO A 550 60.61 -26.72 -28.60
CA PRO A 550 60.64 -26.40 -30.03
C PRO A 550 61.85 -27.04 -30.74
N GLY A 551 61.57 -27.78 -31.81
CA GLY A 551 62.55 -28.44 -32.67
C GLY A 551 63.07 -29.80 -32.18
N THR A 552 62.71 -30.24 -30.95
CA THR A 552 63.11 -31.55 -30.41
C THR A 552 61.95 -32.54 -30.33
N GLY A 553 60.71 -32.07 -30.15
CA GLY A 553 59.49 -32.88 -30.20
C GLY A 553 58.56 -32.67 -29.01
N THR A 554 57.54 -33.52 -28.90
CA THR A 554 56.52 -33.44 -27.84
C THR A 554 56.30 -34.80 -27.16
N GLU A 555 56.19 -34.81 -25.85
CA GLU A 555 55.71 -35.94 -25.04
C GLU A 555 54.37 -35.57 -24.41
N ILE A 556 53.32 -36.30 -24.78
CA ILE A 556 52.00 -36.22 -24.13
C ILE A 556 51.85 -37.46 -23.27
N SER A 557 51.53 -37.26 -21.99
CA SER A 557 51.28 -38.33 -21.04
C SER A 557 49.92 -38.16 -20.39
N PHE A 558 49.16 -39.25 -20.27
CA PHE A 558 47.87 -39.22 -19.58
C PHE A 558 47.57 -40.56 -18.94
N HIS A 559 46.57 -40.59 -18.06
CA HIS A 559 46.07 -41.83 -17.49
C HIS A 559 44.54 -41.91 -17.53
N LEU A 560 44.01 -43.12 -17.62
CA LEU A 560 42.57 -43.41 -17.57
C LEU A 560 42.28 -44.40 -16.44
N PHE A 561 41.21 -44.19 -15.68
CA PHE A 561 40.70 -45.17 -14.72
C PHE A 561 39.54 -45.98 -15.32
N LEU A 562 39.75 -47.28 -15.42
CA LEU A 562 38.84 -48.21 -16.09
C LEU A 562 38.31 -49.22 -15.09
N GLU A 563 37.02 -49.54 -15.17
CA GLU A 563 36.43 -50.55 -14.28
C GLU A 563 36.77 -51.96 -14.78
N LYS A 564 37.06 -52.87 -13.84
CA LYS A 564 37.34 -54.27 -14.16
C LYS A 564 36.08 -54.96 -14.67
N SER A 565 36.19 -55.77 -15.71
CA SER A 565 35.15 -56.75 -16.07
C SER A 565 35.38 -57.99 -15.19
N ASP A 566 34.46 -58.31 -14.28
CA ASP A 566 34.48 -59.59 -13.59
C ASP A 566 34.32 -60.71 -14.64
N SER A 567 35.33 -61.57 -14.74
CA SER A 567 35.41 -62.70 -15.67
C SER A 567 34.39 -63.81 -15.37
N SER A 568 33.57 -63.66 -14.32
CA SER A 568 32.62 -64.66 -13.83
C SER A 568 31.15 -64.40 -14.23
N GLN A 569 30.84 -63.26 -14.86
CA GLN A 569 29.48 -63.01 -15.35
C GLN A 569 29.28 -63.51 -16.77
N GLU A 570 28.51 -64.59 -16.90
CA GLU A 570 27.94 -65.11 -18.14
C GLU A 570 27.39 -63.96 -19.01
N THR A 571 27.84 -63.89 -20.27
CA THR A 571 27.51 -62.79 -21.20
C THR A 571 26.00 -62.70 -21.44
N ASN A 572 25.50 -61.50 -21.76
CA ASN A 572 24.08 -61.31 -22.08
C ASN A 572 23.64 -62.21 -23.25
N GLN A 573 24.53 -62.44 -24.22
CA GLN A 573 24.31 -63.40 -25.31
C GLN A 573 24.09 -64.82 -24.79
N ALA A 574 24.97 -65.32 -23.92
CA ALA A 574 24.85 -66.66 -23.35
C ALA A 574 23.59 -66.80 -22.48
N ARG A 575 23.24 -65.77 -21.70
CA ARG A 575 21.99 -65.72 -20.92
C ARG A 575 20.75 -65.77 -21.81
N LEU A 576 20.72 -65.02 -22.91
CA LEU A 576 19.62 -65.03 -23.88
C LEU A 576 19.46 -66.41 -24.53
N ILE A 577 20.56 -67.01 -24.99
CA ILE A 577 20.54 -68.35 -25.59
C ILE A 577 20.04 -69.38 -24.58
N ARG A 578 20.56 -69.37 -23.35
CA ARG A 578 20.17 -70.33 -22.31
C ARG A 578 18.70 -70.20 -21.91
N ASN A 579 18.22 -68.98 -21.70
CA ASN A 579 16.87 -68.75 -21.17
C ASN A 579 15.79 -68.79 -22.27
N TYR A 580 16.13 -68.38 -23.50
CA TYR A 580 15.13 -68.14 -24.56
C TYR A 580 15.51 -68.70 -25.93
N GLY A 581 16.74 -69.19 -26.14
CA GLY A 581 17.23 -69.61 -27.45
C GLY A 581 16.49 -70.80 -28.07
N ASN A 582 15.75 -71.58 -27.27
CA ASN A 582 14.88 -72.67 -27.73
C ASN A 582 13.38 -72.34 -27.63
N SER A 583 13.03 -71.09 -27.28
CA SER A 583 11.66 -70.68 -26.99
C SER A 583 10.89 -70.18 -28.22
N GLY A 584 11.52 -70.19 -29.41
CA GLY A 584 10.90 -69.76 -30.66
C GLY A 584 10.49 -68.28 -30.65
N ILE A 585 11.32 -67.42 -30.05
CA ILE A 585 11.04 -65.98 -29.94
C ILE A 585 11.02 -65.34 -31.32
N ARG A 586 9.88 -64.76 -31.69
CA ARG A 586 9.66 -64.01 -32.93
C ARG A 586 9.75 -62.52 -32.67
N VAL A 587 10.64 -61.83 -33.40
CA VAL A 587 10.90 -60.40 -33.27
C VAL A 587 10.51 -59.67 -34.54
N ALA A 588 9.51 -58.80 -34.45
CA ALA A 588 9.14 -57.89 -35.53
C ALA A 588 10.12 -56.72 -35.56
N VAL A 589 10.77 -56.48 -36.69
CA VAL A 589 11.68 -55.33 -36.89
C VAL A 589 11.11 -54.43 -37.98
N ILE A 590 10.79 -53.19 -37.64
CA ILE A 590 10.30 -52.17 -38.57
C ILE A 590 11.37 -51.09 -38.72
N ASP A 591 12.09 -51.11 -39.85
CA ASP A 591 13.11 -50.13 -40.20
C ASP A 591 13.26 -50.12 -41.74
N ASP A 592 13.30 -48.95 -42.36
CA ASP A 592 13.44 -48.81 -43.82
C ASP A 592 14.91 -48.96 -44.29
N ASP A 593 15.88 -48.89 -43.37
CA ASP A 593 17.30 -49.09 -43.66
C ASP A 593 17.66 -50.59 -43.76
N ARG A 594 18.05 -51.00 -44.97
CA ARG A 594 18.49 -52.36 -45.29
C ARG A 594 19.75 -52.79 -44.54
N ILE A 595 20.62 -51.85 -44.19
CA ILE A 595 21.86 -52.13 -43.45
C ILE A 595 21.51 -52.48 -42.01
N ILE A 596 20.62 -51.71 -41.39
CA ILE A 596 20.17 -51.92 -40.01
C ILE A 596 19.39 -53.22 -39.88
N THR A 597 18.43 -53.46 -40.78
CA THR A 597 17.67 -54.72 -40.80
C THR A 597 18.57 -55.93 -41.01
N SER A 598 19.59 -55.85 -41.88
CA SER A 598 20.58 -56.93 -42.07
C SER A 598 21.44 -57.16 -40.82
N LEU A 599 21.90 -56.10 -40.17
CA LEU A 599 22.65 -56.17 -38.91
C LEU A 599 21.81 -56.82 -37.80
N LEU A 600 20.58 -56.35 -37.60
CA LEU A 600 19.65 -56.90 -36.61
C LEU A 600 19.33 -58.36 -36.90
N LYS A 601 19.17 -58.75 -38.16
CA LYS A 601 18.98 -60.14 -38.56
C LYS A 601 20.13 -61.03 -38.08
N LYS A 602 21.36 -60.58 -38.30
CA LYS A 602 22.56 -61.29 -37.84
C LYS A 602 22.58 -61.39 -36.30
N LEU A 603 22.43 -60.26 -35.61
CA LEU A 603 22.51 -60.20 -34.15
C LEU A 603 21.42 -61.02 -33.44
N LEU A 604 20.21 -61.05 -34.00
CA LEU A 604 19.09 -61.86 -33.48
C LEU A 604 19.28 -63.35 -33.81
N SER A 605 19.84 -63.69 -34.98
CA SER A 605 20.17 -65.08 -35.30
C SER A 605 21.28 -65.65 -34.41
N ASP A 606 22.24 -64.82 -33.98
CA ASP A 606 23.31 -65.20 -33.05
C ASP A 606 22.79 -65.63 -31.65
N ILE A 607 21.51 -65.38 -31.36
CA ILE A 607 20.81 -65.79 -30.13
C ILE A 607 19.60 -66.71 -30.39
N ASN A 608 19.50 -67.29 -31.60
CA ASN A 608 18.40 -68.16 -32.05
C ASN A 608 17.00 -67.51 -32.04
N PHE A 609 16.91 -66.19 -32.22
CA PHE A 609 15.63 -65.50 -32.37
C PHE A 609 15.25 -65.38 -33.85
N GLU A 610 13.97 -65.56 -34.15
CA GLU A 610 13.44 -65.41 -35.51
C GLU A 610 13.08 -63.95 -35.76
N MET A 611 13.71 -63.33 -36.76
CA MET A 611 13.40 -61.95 -37.16
C MET A 611 12.40 -61.93 -38.31
N ILE A 612 11.34 -61.13 -38.15
CA ILE A 612 10.39 -60.78 -39.20
C ILE A 612 10.57 -59.28 -39.53
N GLY A 613 11.14 -58.98 -40.69
CA GLY A 613 11.49 -57.62 -41.08
C GLY A 613 10.42 -56.93 -41.93
N PHE A 614 10.17 -55.66 -41.66
CA PHE A 614 9.24 -54.79 -42.40
C PHE A 614 9.95 -53.49 -42.79
N ASN A 615 9.72 -53.05 -44.02
CA ASN A 615 10.24 -51.79 -44.56
C ASN A 615 9.17 -50.67 -44.65
N SER A 616 7.96 -50.93 -44.16
CA SER A 616 6.88 -49.95 -44.08
C SER A 616 5.98 -50.22 -42.88
N ASP A 617 5.41 -49.15 -42.34
CA ASP A 617 4.46 -49.19 -41.24
C ASP A 617 3.17 -49.95 -41.61
N ILE A 618 2.70 -49.78 -42.86
CA ILE A 618 1.49 -50.46 -43.38
C ILE A 618 1.67 -51.98 -43.36
N ALA A 619 2.78 -52.49 -43.92
CA ALA A 619 3.04 -53.93 -43.97
C ALA A 619 3.21 -54.53 -42.57
N ALA A 620 3.84 -53.77 -41.65
CA ALA A 620 3.97 -54.18 -40.26
C ALA A 620 2.60 -54.26 -39.57
N LYS A 621 1.73 -53.27 -39.73
CA LYS A 621 0.38 -53.25 -39.14
C LYS A 621 -0.48 -54.41 -39.65
N GLU A 622 -0.51 -54.66 -40.95
CA GLU A 622 -1.29 -55.76 -41.55
C GLU A 622 -0.85 -57.13 -41.02
N TYR A 623 0.46 -57.32 -40.83
CA TYR A 623 1.00 -58.55 -40.27
C TYR A 623 0.68 -58.68 -38.77
N LEU A 624 0.94 -57.62 -37.99
CA LEU A 624 0.71 -57.59 -36.55
C LEU A 624 -0.79 -57.66 -36.16
N GLN A 625 -1.71 -57.47 -37.09
CA GLN A 625 -3.14 -57.75 -36.87
C GLN A 625 -3.47 -59.25 -36.93
N LYS A 626 -2.72 -60.02 -37.74
CA LYS A 626 -3.02 -61.43 -38.06
C LYS A 626 -2.15 -62.41 -37.29
N GLU A 627 -0.90 -62.06 -37.06
CA GLU A 627 0.14 -62.94 -36.50
C GLU A 627 0.67 -62.39 -35.18
N ASN A 628 1.06 -63.28 -34.27
CA ASN A 628 1.61 -62.92 -32.96
C ASN A 628 3.15 -62.90 -32.99
N VAL A 629 3.73 -61.89 -32.36
CA VAL A 629 5.17 -61.75 -32.13
C VAL A 629 5.46 -61.62 -30.64
N ASN A 630 6.71 -61.76 -30.24
CA ASN A 630 7.13 -61.69 -28.83
C ASN A 630 7.79 -60.35 -28.47
N ILE A 631 8.41 -59.68 -29.45
CA ILE A 631 9.07 -58.37 -29.28
C ILE A 631 8.90 -57.57 -30.56
N ILE A 632 8.73 -56.26 -30.43
CA ILE A 632 8.72 -55.33 -31.55
C ILE A 632 9.89 -54.35 -31.41
N LEU A 633 10.74 -54.29 -32.43
CA LEU A 633 11.80 -53.31 -32.62
C LEU A 633 11.34 -52.36 -33.73
N THR A 634 11.19 -51.08 -33.45
CA THR A 634 10.70 -50.12 -34.45
C THR A 634 11.53 -48.86 -34.47
N ASP A 635 11.92 -48.40 -35.65
CA ASP A 635 12.46 -47.05 -35.81
C ASP A 635 11.37 -46.02 -35.48
N LEU A 636 11.75 -44.94 -34.82
CA LEU A 636 10.89 -43.76 -34.62
C LEU A 636 10.74 -42.94 -35.90
N GLN A 637 11.68 -43.06 -36.84
CA GLN A 637 11.66 -42.39 -38.14
C GLN A 637 11.65 -43.42 -39.27
N ILE A 638 10.46 -43.86 -39.69
CA ILE A 638 10.31 -44.85 -40.77
C ILE A 638 9.88 -44.10 -42.04
N ALA A 639 10.79 -43.82 -42.97
CA ALA A 639 10.52 -43.16 -44.25
C ALA A 639 9.42 -42.06 -44.22
N ASN A 640 8.20 -42.41 -44.66
CA ASN A 640 7.04 -41.51 -44.78
C ASN A 640 6.06 -41.57 -43.60
N ALA A 641 6.41 -42.26 -42.51
CA ALA A 641 5.56 -42.53 -41.36
C ALA A 641 6.25 -42.18 -40.03
N SER A 642 5.43 -41.76 -39.07
CA SER A 642 5.85 -41.51 -37.70
C SER A 642 5.89 -42.83 -36.94
N GLY A 643 7.07 -43.27 -36.52
CA GLY A 643 7.21 -44.48 -35.71
C GLY A 643 6.52 -44.36 -34.35
N ILE A 644 6.36 -43.14 -33.83
CA ILE A 644 5.56 -42.87 -32.62
C ILE A 644 4.08 -43.21 -32.84
N ASP A 645 3.53 -42.86 -34.01
CA ASP A 645 2.13 -43.15 -34.32
C ASP A 645 1.94 -44.64 -34.61
N LEU A 646 2.92 -45.30 -35.24
CA LEU A 646 2.94 -46.76 -35.38
C LEU A 646 2.89 -47.48 -34.03
N ILE A 647 3.65 -47.01 -33.03
CA ILE A 647 3.64 -47.60 -31.69
C ILE A 647 2.25 -47.49 -31.06
N LYS A 648 1.63 -46.30 -31.11
CA LYS A 648 0.27 -46.08 -30.60
C LYS A 648 -0.76 -46.96 -31.32
N ASP A 649 -0.64 -47.05 -32.64
CA ASP A 649 -1.51 -47.87 -33.46
C ASP A 649 -1.38 -49.35 -33.06
N ILE A 650 -0.17 -49.88 -32.89
CA ILE A 650 0.08 -51.25 -32.41
C ILE A 650 -0.52 -51.48 -31.02
N LYS A 651 -0.31 -50.54 -30.07
CA LYS A 651 -0.89 -50.62 -28.72
C LYS A 651 -2.43 -50.56 -28.72
N SER A 652 -3.05 -50.05 -29.79
CA SER A 652 -4.51 -50.00 -29.95
C SER A 652 -5.13 -51.24 -30.60
N ILE A 653 -4.32 -52.15 -31.16
CA ILE A 653 -4.82 -53.39 -31.79
C ILE A 653 -5.38 -54.31 -30.69
N PRO A 654 -6.63 -54.79 -30.77
CA PRO A 654 -7.22 -55.63 -29.73
C PRO A 654 -6.75 -57.10 -29.84
N ASN A 655 -5.44 -57.34 -29.86
CA ASN A 655 -4.82 -58.66 -29.91
C ASN A 655 -3.58 -58.74 -28.99
N HIS A 656 -2.87 -59.88 -29.01
CA HIS A 656 -1.68 -60.11 -28.17
C HIS A 656 -0.63 -59.01 -28.32
N ASN A 657 -0.45 -58.48 -29.53
CA ASN A 657 0.63 -57.55 -29.87
C ASN A 657 0.47 -56.17 -29.20
N ALA A 658 -0.72 -55.78 -28.72
CA ALA A 658 -0.87 -54.56 -27.93
C ALA A 658 -0.15 -54.61 -26.57
N THR A 659 0.09 -55.81 -26.04
CA THR A 659 0.81 -56.00 -24.76
C THR A 659 2.27 -56.40 -24.94
N VAL A 660 2.70 -56.65 -26.18
CA VAL A 660 4.07 -57.05 -26.50
C VAL A 660 5.04 -55.90 -26.17
N PRO A 661 6.23 -56.21 -25.62
CA PRO A 661 7.24 -55.21 -25.36
C PRO A 661 7.74 -54.56 -26.65
N ILE A 662 7.82 -53.23 -26.63
CA ILE A 662 8.28 -52.43 -27.77
C ILE A 662 9.60 -51.74 -27.41
N ILE A 663 10.63 -52.02 -28.20
CA ILE A 663 11.93 -51.32 -28.13
C ILE A 663 11.96 -50.32 -29.29
N ALA A 664 11.90 -49.03 -28.97
CA ALA A 664 12.00 -47.97 -29.96
C ALA A 664 13.47 -47.73 -30.33
N ILE A 665 13.76 -47.63 -31.62
CA ILE A 665 15.09 -47.33 -32.16
C ILE A 665 15.10 -45.86 -32.60
N THR A 666 16.10 -45.09 -32.19
CA THR A 666 16.18 -43.67 -32.55
C THR A 666 17.62 -43.22 -32.84
N GLY A 667 17.76 -42.24 -33.74
CA GLY A 667 19.02 -41.49 -33.91
C GLY A 667 19.15 -40.30 -32.95
N ASP A 668 18.11 -39.98 -32.17
CA ASP A 668 18.10 -38.87 -31.23
C ASP A 668 18.57 -39.31 -29.83
N THR A 669 19.78 -38.88 -29.46
CA THR A 669 20.42 -39.18 -28.17
C THR A 669 19.82 -38.39 -27.00
N TYR A 670 18.94 -37.42 -27.26
CA TYR A 670 18.39 -36.53 -26.24
C TYR A 670 16.98 -36.88 -25.78
N MET A 671 16.39 -37.93 -26.37
CA MET A 671 15.08 -38.43 -25.97
C MET A 671 15.13 -38.90 -24.51
N ASN A 672 14.44 -38.17 -23.64
CA ASN A 672 14.48 -38.35 -22.20
C ASN A 672 13.34 -39.26 -21.71
N SER A 673 13.41 -39.75 -20.48
CA SER A 673 12.45 -40.74 -19.94
C SER A 673 10.99 -40.26 -19.94
N ILE A 674 10.78 -38.94 -19.94
CA ILE A 674 9.46 -38.31 -20.04
C ILE A 674 8.87 -38.50 -21.44
N GLU A 675 9.67 -38.36 -22.50
CA GLU A 675 9.25 -38.60 -23.88
C GLU A 675 8.96 -40.09 -24.13
N LEU A 676 9.76 -41.03 -23.59
CA LEU A 676 9.45 -42.47 -23.66
C LEU A 676 8.07 -42.82 -23.09
N SER A 677 7.74 -42.25 -21.94
CA SER A 677 6.43 -42.50 -21.29
C SER A 677 5.25 -42.03 -22.15
N SER A 678 5.46 -40.99 -22.96
CA SER A 678 4.45 -40.46 -23.88
C SER A 678 4.29 -41.30 -25.16
N ILE A 679 5.34 -42.04 -25.54
CA ILE A 679 5.39 -42.88 -26.75
C ILE A 679 4.86 -44.29 -26.50
N GLN A 680 4.75 -44.72 -25.24
CA GLN A 680 4.33 -46.08 -24.85
C GLN A 680 5.30 -47.20 -25.30
N ALA A 681 6.57 -46.86 -25.52
CA ALA A 681 7.64 -47.82 -25.70
C ALA A 681 8.20 -48.28 -24.34
N ASP A 682 8.63 -49.53 -24.26
CA ASP A 682 9.15 -50.15 -23.04
C ASP A 682 10.64 -49.84 -22.82
N GLU A 683 11.41 -49.73 -23.91
CA GLU A 683 12.82 -49.38 -23.90
C GLU A 683 13.20 -48.59 -25.16
N LEU A 684 14.36 -47.94 -25.10
CA LEU A 684 14.98 -47.20 -26.21
C LEU A 684 16.31 -47.85 -26.58
N LEU A 685 16.60 -47.91 -27.87
CA LEU A 685 17.87 -48.32 -28.45
C LEU A 685 18.39 -47.19 -29.34
N ILE A 686 19.61 -46.71 -29.08
CA ILE A 686 20.18 -45.57 -29.81
C ILE A 686 20.97 -46.07 -31.03
N LYS A 687 20.82 -45.41 -32.19
CA LYS A 687 21.67 -45.64 -33.37
C LYS A 687 23.00 -44.90 -33.19
N PRO A 688 24.17 -45.51 -33.49
CA PRO A 688 24.37 -46.82 -34.11
C PRO A 688 24.14 -47.98 -33.13
N ILE A 689 23.47 -49.04 -33.62
CA ILE A 689 23.08 -50.19 -32.78
C ILE A 689 24.31 -50.92 -32.23
N ASN A 690 24.48 -50.90 -30.92
CA ASN A 690 25.49 -51.67 -30.20
C ASN A 690 24.94 -53.06 -29.83
N LYS A 691 25.73 -54.11 -30.08
CA LYS A 691 25.37 -55.51 -29.80
C LYS A 691 25.02 -55.75 -28.33
N GLU A 692 25.85 -55.27 -27.40
CA GLU A 692 25.65 -55.50 -25.97
C GLU A 692 24.47 -54.70 -25.43
N GLU A 693 24.26 -53.49 -25.94
CA GLU A 693 23.08 -52.69 -25.60
C GLU A 693 21.80 -53.39 -26.05
N LEU A 694 21.73 -53.85 -27.31
CA LEU A 694 20.59 -54.61 -27.83
C LEU A 694 20.28 -55.82 -26.94
N TYR A 695 21.29 -56.63 -26.63
CA TYR A 695 21.10 -57.84 -25.81
C TYR A 695 20.66 -57.53 -24.38
N SER A 696 21.22 -56.46 -23.79
CA SER A 696 20.80 -55.97 -22.47
C SER A 696 19.34 -55.54 -22.47
N LYS A 697 18.90 -54.78 -23.48
CA LYS A 697 17.50 -54.36 -23.63
C LYS A 697 16.56 -55.53 -23.84
N LEU A 698 16.94 -56.49 -24.70
CA LEU A 698 16.18 -57.72 -24.94
C LEU A 698 15.98 -58.54 -23.67
N LEU A 699 17.04 -58.74 -22.87
CA LEU A 699 16.93 -59.41 -21.57
C LEU A 699 15.99 -58.68 -20.62
N LYS A 700 16.06 -57.35 -20.58
CA LYS A 700 15.24 -56.54 -19.69
C LYS A 700 13.75 -56.59 -20.03
N VAL A 701 13.40 -56.64 -21.32
CA VAL A 701 12.00 -56.74 -21.73
C VAL A 701 11.44 -58.15 -21.65
N LEU A 702 12.28 -59.18 -21.83
CA LEU A 702 11.88 -60.59 -21.74
C LEU A 702 11.82 -61.14 -20.30
N SER A 703 12.43 -60.44 -19.34
CA SER A 703 12.44 -60.82 -17.92
C SER A 703 11.31 -60.17 -17.10
N LYS A 704 10.53 -59.27 -17.72
CA LYS A 704 9.25 -58.78 -17.21
C LYS A 704 8.15 -59.77 -17.56
#